data_AF-A0A953T7D1-F1
#
_entry.id   AF-A0A953T7D1-F1
#
_cell.length_a   1.000
_cell.length_b   1.000
_cell.length_c   1.000
_cell.angle_alpha   90.00
_cell.angle_beta   90.00
_cell.angle_gamma   90.00
#
_symmetry.space_group_name_H-M   'P 1'
#
loop_
_entity.id
_entity.type
_entity.pdbx_description
1 polymer ?
#
loop_
_entity_poly.entity_id
_entity_poly.type
_entity_poly.pdbx_seq_one_letter_code
_entity_poly.pdbx_strand_id
1 'polypeptide(L)'
;MLGCCWLTAVEALSAPCCYAQPQEQQASALPSAKEHDVQQKPAPEPDSSSLPAKPTASPAHYDKSLGPTGGPRLGLMGRFLGDQKEIWTSPARLRFSDTDWLVPLSGITAGLFVTDRDFSKHLSQSPTTISHYKMLSDAGAAALVGGAGGMWLLGHASHNEHWSETGFLAGEAAVNSLVAVEGLKYSLRRERPYQGDGSGSFFQSGGTSFPSEHAAAAWSVAGVIAHEYPGPLTQIVAYGLASLITVSRVKAQQHFSSDVLVGSIIGNLVAQNIYSRHHDPELGGGEWRSISQLFRGDGTHSPGNQGSPYVPLDSWIYPALERLGALGYLDSEFLGMRPWTRAECAHLVDEVGDRIRDGQLDSPEVSHFYDELSKEFDADLKALSAGREYSMRVESIYARTTEITGPPLNDSYHFGQTIINNYGRPYQRGFNTVDGFSGWGTKGRFTIYVRGEYQHAPSAPGYSNSVQNVIAAVDQTPAQPATPVLAANQFRLLDTYVAANVAGWEMAFGKQSLWWGPGEGGALIFSDNAEPIYMARASRISPTTLPWIFHLLGPMKVDLFFGKLSGNEFPPRPLLHGEKISFKPTKNLELGFSRTSEFGGVGRPLTAAAIFNSYVSFVSSGNYGANDNPGKRTGGFDFSYRVPFVRKWLTLYSDSITADDPSPLAAPPRAAISGGLYMPRLPGLPKLDLRVEAVNTDTPSSRSTGGKFVYWELFYYHNLYLNKNNLIGSWIGREGVGYQAWSTYSFSPKNTLRFGFRHAKVDSDFIPGGETVNDGSVKLDWWMRHDLSLSTSVQYEKWFAPLLAPTPQTNWTSSVEIAFRPRSWTK
;
A
#
# COMPACT_ATOMS: atom_id res chain seq x y z
N MET A 1 -3.52 -5.47 16.17
CA MET A 1 -2.48 -5.15 15.17
C MET A 1 -1.71 -3.85 15.46
N LEU A 2 -2.21 -2.91 16.28
CA LEU A 2 -1.47 -1.69 16.68
C LEU A 2 -0.34 -1.90 17.72
N GLY A 3 -0.27 -3.05 18.40
CA GLY A 3 0.71 -3.31 19.47
C GLY A 3 2.12 -3.70 19.01
N CYS A 4 2.30 -4.20 17.78
CA CYS A 4 3.58 -4.75 17.33
C CYS A 4 4.52 -3.74 16.66
N CYS A 5 4.01 -2.64 16.09
CA CYS A 5 4.85 -1.56 15.55
C CYS A 5 5.66 -0.83 16.64
N TRP A 6 5.34 -1.04 17.92
CA TRP A 6 6.01 -0.40 19.05
C TRP A 6 7.34 -1.07 19.44
N LEU A 7 7.46 -2.39 19.25
CA LEU A 7 8.68 -3.12 19.66
C LEU A 7 9.90 -2.73 18.82
N THR A 8 9.71 -2.37 17.55
CA THR A 8 10.81 -1.93 16.66
C THR A 8 11.39 -0.56 17.05
N ALA A 9 10.63 0.29 17.73
CA ALA A 9 11.11 1.61 18.17
C ALA A 9 11.80 1.57 19.55
N VAL A 10 11.45 0.61 20.41
CA VAL A 10 11.92 0.57 21.81
C VAL A 10 13.29 -0.08 21.95
N GLU A 11 13.67 -1.05 21.10
CA GLU A 11 14.98 -1.72 21.19
C GLU A 11 16.14 -0.95 20.52
N ALA A 12 15.84 0.01 19.62
CA ALA A 12 16.87 0.85 18.99
C ALA A 12 17.43 1.95 19.92
N LEU A 13 16.83 2.16 21.10
CA LEU A 13 17.23 3.20 22.08
C LEU A 13 18.05 2.66 23.26
N SER A 14 18.31 1.36 23.35
CA SER A 14 19.07 0.78 24.45
C SER A 14 20.54 0.51 24.08
N ALA A 15 21.38 1.54 24.20
CA ALA A 15 22.83 1.40 24.38
C ALA A 15 23.24 2.09 25.70
N PRO A 16 24.10 1.48 26.54
CA PRO A 16 24.32 1.92 27.92
C PRO A 16 25.32 3.08 27.97
N CYS A 17 24.86 4.26 28.39
CA CYS A 17 25.74 5.36 28.80
C CYS A 17 25.96 5.30 30.32
N CYS A 18 27.23 5.13 30.70
CA CYS A 18 27.71 5.17 32.08
C CYS A 18 27.34 6.49 32.76
N TYR A 19 26.72 6.36 33.94
CA TYR A 19 26.40 7.47 34.83
C TYR A 19 27.64 7.97 35.57
N ALA A 20 27.80 9.29 35.63
CA ALA A 20 28.55 9.98 36.68
C ALA A 20 27.65 11.09 37.25
N GLN A 21 27.29 10.96 38.53
CA GLN A 21 26.68 12.00 39.36
C GLN A 21 27.76 13.05 39.72
N PRO A 22 27.42 14.35 39.98
CA PRO A 22 26.84 14.69 41.29
C PRO A 22 25.94 15.95 41.41
N GLN A 23 25.21 15.92 42.53
CA GLN A 23 24.87 16.97 43.50
C GLN A 23 23.66 17.91 43.33
N GLU A 24 22.85 17.85 44.39
CA GLU A 24 21.70 18.66 44.79
C GLU A 24 22.05 20.14 45.01
N GLN A 25 21.08 21.03 44.73
CA GLN A 25 20.82 22.19 45.60
C GLN A 25 19.41 22.77 45.42
N GLN A 26 18.61 22.58 46.46
CA GLN A 26 17.65 23.50 47.11
C GLN A 26 16.71 24.37 46.25
N ALA A 27 15.42 24.03 46.34
CA ALA A 27 14.30 24.93 46.10
C ALA A 27 14.06 25.87 47.31
N SER A 28 13.80 27.15 47.04
CA SER A 28 13.25 28.13 47.98
C SER A 28 12.01 28.80 47.38
N ALA A 29 11.11 29.24 48.25
CA ALA A 29 9.69 29.44 47.99
C ALA A 29 9.25 30.91 47.80
N LEU A 30 8.13 31.06 47.05
CA LEU A 30 7.03 32.07 47.15
C LEU A 30 7.33 33.56 46.82
N PRO A 31 6.31 34.45 46.57
CA PRO A 31 4.85 34.26 46.49
C PRO A 31 4.07 34.93 45.32
N SER A 32 2.84 34.44 45.12
CA SER A 32 1.56 35.11 44.80
C SER A 32 1.56 36.55 44.25
N ALA A 33 0.96 36.72 43.07
CA ALA A 33 0.48 38.01 42.56
C ALA A 33 -0.98 37.91 42.10
N LYS A 34 -1.75 38.90 42.52
CA LYS A 34 -3.22 39.08 42.42
C LYS A 34 -3.66 39.29 40.98
N GLU A 35 -4.77 38.65 40.60
CA GLU A 35 -5.50 38.94 39.36
C GLU A 35 -6.66 39.89 39.62
N HIS A 36 -6.81 40.87 38.74
CA HIS A 36 -7.79 41.96 38.79
C HIS A 36 -9.11 41.54 38.11
N ASP A 37 -10.21 41.76 38.83
CA ASP A 37 -11.59 41.67 38.34
C ASP A 37 -11.89 42.73 37.27
N VAL A 38 -12.37 42.32 36.09
CA VAL A 38 -13.06 43.20 35.13
C VAL A 38 -14.39 42.56 34.76
N GLN A 39 -15.47 43.16 35.28
CA GLN A 39 -16.85 42.86 34.92
C GLN A 39 -17.13 43.15 33.45
N GLN A 40 -17.58 42.15 32.70
CA GLN A 40 -18.20 42.33 31.39
C GLN A 40 -19.64 41.78 31.39
N LYS A 41 -20.56 42.66 31.00
CA LYS A 41 -22.01 42.50 30.94
C LYS A 41 -22.41 41.62 29.73
N PRO A 42 -23.35 40.66 29.86
CA PRO A 42 -23.77 39.84 28.72
C PRO A 42 -24.77 40.57 27.81
N ALA A 43 -24.61 40.39 26.49
CA ALA A 43 -25.54 40.81 25.44
C ALA A 43 -26.55 39.69 25.11
N PRO A 44 -27.73 40.00 24.53
CA PRO A 44 -28.85 39.06 24.45
C PRO A 44 -28.79 38.12 23.23
N GLU A 45 -29.27 36.89 23.44
CA GLU A 45 -29.49 35.85 22.41
C GLU A 45 -30.54 36.27 21.37
N PRO A 46 -30.38 35.89 20.08
CA PRO A 46 -31.45 35.95 19.10
C PRO A 46 -32.26 34.63 19.03
N ASP A 47 -33.58 34.80 18.98
CA ASP A 47 -34.63 33.80 18.83
C ASP A 47 -34.36 32.76 17.73
N SER A 48 -34.47 31.49 18.09
CA SER A 48 -34.55 30.37 17.14
C SER A 48 -36.02 30.04 16.85
N SER A 49 -36.53 30.53 15.72
CA SER A 49 -37.81 30.10 15.15
C SER A 49 -37.61 29.32 13.84
N SER A 50 -38.10 28.08 13.87
CA SER A 50 -38.55 27.24 12.75
C SER A 50 -37.62 26.98 11.55
N LEU A 51 -37.02 25.78 11.54
CA LEU A 51 -36.73 25.03 10.31
C LEU A 51 -37.57 23.74 10.32
N PRO A 52 -38.12 23.30 9.18
CA PRO A 52 -39.03 22.14 9.13
C PRO A 52 -38.27 20.84 9.42
N ALA A 53 -38.80 20.05 10.35
CA ALA A 53 -38.30 18.74 10.70
C ALA A 53 -38.22 17.83 9.46
N LYS A 54 -37.03 17.29 9.19
CA LYS A 54 -36.86 16.13 8.29
C LYS A 54 -37.67 14.95 8.84
N PRO A 55 -38.31 14.13 7.98
CA PRO A 55 -39.05 12.97 8.45
C PRO A 55 -38.08 11.95 9.04
N THR A 56 -38.06 11.85 10.37
CA THR A 56 -37.46 10.73 11.09
C THR A 56 -38.25 9.48 10.75
N ALA A 57 -37.58 8.49 10.15
CA ALA A 57 -38.13 7.15 10.06
C ALA A 57 -38.40 6.66 11.48
N SER A 58 -39.65 6.28 11.76
CA SER A 58 -40.06 5.73 13.04
C SER A 58 -39.18 4.53 13.40
N PRO A 59 -38.63 4.44 14.63
CA PRO A 59 -38.00 3.21 15.08
C PRO A 59 -39.01 2.07 14.98
N ALA A 60 -38.56 0.91 14.50
CA ALA A 60 -39.38 -0.30 14.53
C ALA A 60 -39.84 -0.53 15.98
N HIS A 61 -41.14 -0.73 16.20
CA HIS A 61 -41.68 -1.05 17.51
C HIS A 61 -41.05 -2.34 18.02
N TYR A 62 -40.19 -2.23 19.05
CA TYR A 62 -39.76 -3.37 19.86
C TYR A 62 -40.97 -3.87 20.66
N ASP A 63 -41.37 -5.12 20.44
CA ASP A 63 -42.46 -5.77 21.17
C ASP A 63 -41.88 -6.56 22.34
N LYS A 64 -41.99 -6.00 23.55
CA LYS A 64 -41.55 -6.63 24.82
C LYS A 64 -42.16 -8.03 25.05
N SER A 65 -43.25 -8.41 24.36
CA SER A 65 -43.86 -9.74 24.48
C SER A 65 -43.10 -10.88 23.79
N LEU A 66 -42.09 -10.56 22.96
CA LEU A 66 -41.26 -11.52 22.22
C LEU A 66 -39.83 -11.66 22.79
N GLY A 67 -39.54 -11.00 23.90
CA GLY A 67 -38.27 -11.14 24.63
C GLY A 67 -38.09 -12.54 25.24
N PRO A 68 -36.86 -12.92 25.61
CA PRO A 68 -36.52 -14.26 26.10
C PRO A 68 -37.30 -14.71 27.35
N THR A 69 -38.02 -13.81 28.02
CA THR A 69 -38.75 -14.06 29.28
C THR A 69 -40.29 -13.98 29.16
N GLY A 70 -40.88 -13.72 27.98
CA GLY A 70 -42.23 -13.13 27.92
C GLY A 70 -43.39 -13.78 27.13
N GLY A 71 -43.23 -14.92 26.40
CA GLY A 71 -44.31 -15.39 25.50
C GLY A 71 -44.48 -16.91 25.32
N PRO A 72 -45.71 -17.41 25.00
CA PRO A 72 -46.00 -18.83 24.83
C PRO A 72 -45.25 -19.42 23.61
N ARG A 73 -44.93 -20.72 23.66
CA ARG A 73 -44.10 -21.48 22.69
C ARG A 73 -44.46 -21.33 21.19
N LEU A 74 -45.61 -20.74 20.84
CA LEU A 74 -45.94 -20.33 19.46
C LEU A 74 -45.09 -19.14 18.95
N GLY A 75 -44.50 -18.32 19.84
CA GLY A 75 -43.76 -17.10 19.48
C GLY A 75 -42.42 -17.33 18.76
N LEU A 76 -41.64 -18.33 19.18
CA LEU A 76 -40.30 -18.59 18.62
C LEU A 76 -40.34 -19.12 17.18
N MET A 77 -41.28 -20.02 16.87
CA MET A 77 -41.45 -20.54 15.51
C MET A 77 -41.98 -19.44 14.57
N GLY A 78 -42.89 -18.59 15.05
CA GLY A 78 -43.37 -17.42 14.31
C GLY A 78 -42.25 -16.41 14.03
N ARG A 79 -41.42 -16.11 15.03
CA ARG A 79 -40.23 -15.25 14.92
C ARG A 79 -39.24 -15.78 13.88
N PHE A 80 -38.85 -17.05 14.00
CA PHE A 80 -37.95 -17.71 13.04
C PHE A 80 -38.50 -17.70 11.60
N LEU A 81 -39.78 -18.03 11.39
CA LEU A 81 -40.39 -17.98 10.06
C LEU A 81 -40.47 -16.55 9.50
N GLY A 82 -40.69 -15.57 10.36
CA GLY A 82 -40.68 -14.15 10.00
C GLY A 82 -39.29 -13.67 9.57
N ASP A 83 -38.24 -14.11 10.27
CA ASP A 83 -36.85 -13.79 9.93
C ASP A 83 -36.43 -14.47 8.63
N GLN A 84 -36.76 -15.75 8.44
CA GLN A 84 -36.51 -16.44 7.18
C GLN A 84 -37.22 -15.75 6.00
N LYS A 85 -38.50 -15.37 6.17
CA LYS A 85 -39.21 -14.61 5.14
C LYS A 85 -38.45 -13.34 4.78
N GLU A 86 -37.95 -12.60 5.77
CA GLU A 86 -37.21 -11.36 5.53
C GLU A 86 -35.88 -11.60 4.80
N ILE A 87 -35.12 -12.62 5.21
CA ILE A 87 -33.85 -12.99 4.58
C ILE A 87 -34.06 -13.36 3.10
N TRP A 88 -35.01 -14.25 2.80
CA TRP A 88 -35.26 -14.73 1.43
C TRP A 88 -35.92 -13.67 0.53
N THR A 89 -36.65 -12.71 1.09
CA THR A 89 -37.25 -11.60 0.31
C THR A 89 -36.36 -10.35 0.24
N SER A 90 -35.23 -10.33 0.96
CA SER A 90 -34.29 -9.21 0.96
C SER A 90 -33.77 -8.80 -0.43
N PRO A 91 -33.49 -9.71 -1.40
CA PRO A 91 -33.02 -9.31 -2.72
C PRO A 91 -34.05 -8.48 -3.50
N ALA A 92 -35.35 -8.69 -3.27
CA ALA A 92 -36.42 -7.92 -3.91
C ALA A 92 -36.56 -6.49 -3.35
N ARG A 93 -35.87 -6.18 -2.24
CA ARG A 93 -35.86 -4.87 -1.57
C ARG A 93 -34.58 -4.07 -1.79
N LEU A 94 -33.69 -4.54 -2.66
CA LEU A 94 -32.47 -3.82 -3.02
C LEU A 94 -32.82 -2.46 -3.62
N ARG A 95 -32.18 -1.42 -3.10
CA ARG A 95 -32.29 -0.04 -3.58
C ARG A 95 -31.12 0.27 -4.50
N PHE A 96 -31.26 1.28 -5.36
CA PHE A 96 -30.12 1.78 -6.14
C PHE A 96 -28.93 2.18 -5.25
N SER A 97 -29.18 2.56 -3.99
CA SER A 97 -28.14 2.83 -3.00
C SER A 97 -27.27 1.63 -2.62
N ASP A 98 -27.79 0.42 -2.74
CA ASP A 98 -27.06 -0.79 -2.42
C ASP A 98 -26.00 -1.13 -3.49
N THR A 99 -26.14 -0.56 -4.69
CA THR A 99 -25.13 -0.65 -5.77
C THR A 99 -23.74 -0.20 -5.30
N ASP A 100 -23.68 0.76 -4.38
CA ASP A 100 -22.41 1.33 -3.88
C ASP A 100 -21.54 0.29 -3.15
N TRP A 101 -22.14 -0.77 -2.61
CA TRP A 101 -21.40 -1.89 -2.01
C TRP A 101 -21.52 -3.19 -2.80
N LEU A 102 -22.64 -3.42 -3.49
CA LEU A 102 -22.88 -4.62 -4.31
C LEU A 102 -21.95 -4.70 -5.52
N VAL A 103 -21.69 -3.59 -6.21
CA VAL A 103 -20.82 -3.60 -7.40
C VAL A 103 -19.36 -3.89 -7.05
N PRO A 104 -18.73 -3.19 -6.08
CA PRO A 104 -17.39 -3.55 -5.62
C PRO A 104 -17.30 -4.99 -5.12
N LEU A 105 -18.29 -5.41 -4.32
CA LEU A 105 -18.34 -6.79 -3.82
C LEU A 105 -18.40 -7.79 -4.97
N SER A 106 -19.30 -7.59 -5.94
CA SER A 106 -19.44 -8.47 -7.10
C SER A 106 -18.14 -8.55 -7.91
N GLY A 107 -17.43 -7.42 -8.06
CA GLY A 107 -16.11 -7.37 -8.69
C GLY A 107 -15.06 -8.19 -7.93
N ILE A 108 -14.98 -8.03 -6.59
CA ILE A 108 -14.06 -8.79 -5.74
C ILE A 108 -14.39 -10.29 -5.80
N THR A 109 -15.67 -10.66 -5.64
CA THR A 109 -16.11 -12.05 -5.69
C THR A 109 -15.84 -12.69 -7.06
N ALA A 110 -16.07 -11.98 -8.16
CA ALA A 110 -15.72 -12.45 -9.51
C ALA A 110 -14.21 -12.66 -9.68
N GLY A 111 -13.39 -11.71 -9.20
CA GLY A 111 -11.93 -11.85 -9.18
C GLY A 111 -11.45 -13.05 -8.37
N LEU A 112 -12.08 -13.31 -7.22
CA LEU A 112 -11.81 -14.51 -6.43
C LEU A 112 -12.22 -15.78 -7.17
N PHE A 113 -13.40 -15.84 -7.79
CA PHE A 113 -13.78 -17.02 -8.59
C PHE A 113 -12.77 -17.37 -9.68
N VAL A 114 -12.19 -16.36 -10.34
CA VAL A 114 -11.16 -16.57 -11.37
C VAL A 114 -9.83 -17.05 -10.78
N THR A 115 -9.47 -16.57 -9.59
CA THR A 115 -8.16 -16.84 -8.96
C THR A 115 -8.18 -18.00 -7.96
N ASP A 116 -9.34 -18.49 -7.57
CA ASP A 116 -9.57 -19.51 -6.54
C ASP A 116 -8.78 -20.79 -6.78
N ARG A 117 -8.73 -21.26 -8.04
CA ARG A 117 -7.99 -22.46 -8.43
C ARG A 117 -6.49 -22.27 -8.23
N ASP A 118 -5.97 -21.14 -8.70
CA ASP A 118 -4.55 -20.84 -8.57
C ASP A 118 -4.17 -20.65 -7.10
N PHE A 119 -4.98 -19.92 -6.33
CA PHE A 119 -4.76 -19.73 -4.91
C PHE A 119 -4.75 -21.07 -4.15
N SER A 120 -5.73 -21.95 -4.40
CA SER A 120 -5.84 -23.25 -3.73
C SER A 120 -4.65 -24.17 -4.02
N LYS A 121 -4.06 -24.09 -5.23
CA LYS A 121 -2.85 -24.84 -5.58
C LYS A 121 -1.60 -24.42 -4.80
N HIS A 122 -1.55 -23.18 -4.29
CA HIS A 122 -0.43 -22.70 -3.48
C HIS A 122 -0.57 -23.04 -1.99
N LEU A 123 -1.72 -23.61 -1.57
CA LEU A 123 -1.93 -24.05 -0.20
C LEU A 123 -1.21 -25.37 0.08
N SER A 124 -0.91 -25.60 1.37
CA SER A 124 -0.29 -26.85 1.82
C SER A 124 -1.14 -28.06 1.42
N GLN A 125 -0.47 -29.08 0.87
CA GLN A 125 -1.06 -30.38 0.53
C GLN A 125 -0.81 -31.43 1.63
N SER A 126 -0.21 -31.04 2.76
CA SER A 126 0.11 -31.95 3.85
C SER A 126 -1.18 -32.40 4.58
N PRO A 127 -1.45 -33.72 4.70
CA PRO A 127 -2.64 -34.22 5.39
C PRO A 127 -2.74 -33.76 6.85
N THR A 128 -1.61 -33.65 7.55
CA THR A 128 -1.57 -33.21 8.96
C THR A 128 -1.93 -31.73 9.09
N THR A 129 -1.41 -30.89 8.20
CA THR A 129 -1.72 -29.46 8.16
C THR A 129 -3.19 -29.22 7.83
N ILE A 130 -3.71 -29.93 6.83
CA ILE A 130 -5.13 -29.87 6.45
C ILE A 130 -6.02 -30.30 7.62
N SER A 131 -5.69 -31.41 8.28
CA SER A 131 -6.45 -31.90 9.45
C SER A 131 -6.40 -30.92 10.62
N HIS A 132 -5.27 -30.27 10.86
CA HIS A 132 -5.13 -29.30 11.95
C HIS A 132 -6.01 -28.06 11.70
N TYR A 133 -5.99 -27.49 10.50
CA TYR A 133 -6.86 -26.36 10.17
C TYR A 133 -8.34 -26.74 10.14
N LYS A 134 -8.66 -27.96 9.73
CA LYS A 134 -10.03 -28.48 9.82
C LYS A 134 -10.48 -28.55 11.27
N MET A 135 -9.67 -29.15 12.15
CA MET A 135 -9.96 -29.21 13.59
C MET A 135 -10.06 -27.82 14.22
N LEU A 136 -9.15 -26.89 13.89
CA LEU A 136 -9.17 -25.52 14.40
C LEU A 136 -10.45 -24.79 14.02
N SER A 137 -10.87 -24.91 12.76
CA SER A 137 -12.11 -24.28 12.29
C SER A 137 -13.38 -24.95 12.85
N ASP A 138 -13.39 -26.29 12.98
CA ASP A 138 -14.50 -27.04 13.58
C ASP A 138 -14.65 -26.65 15.06
N ALA A 139 -13.54 -26.70 15.82
CA ALA A 139 -13.50 -26.36 17.24
C ALA A 139 -13.80 -24.87 17.48
N GLY A 140 -13.27 -23.97 16.64
CA GLY A 140 -13.54 -22.54 16.74
C GLY A 140 -15.01 -22.20 16.51
N ALA A 141 -15.64 -22.81 15.51
CA ALA A 141 -17.07 -22.64 15.28
C ALA A 141 -17.91 -23.23 16.42
N ALA A 142 -17.55 -24.42 16.91
CA ALA A 142 -18.20 -25.02 18.08
C ALA A 142 -18.04 -24.16 19.34
N ALA A 143 -16.87 -23.54 19.53
CA ALA A 143 -16.61 -22.63 20.65
C ALA A 143 -17.43 -21.34 20.56
N LEU A 144 -17.64 -20.77 19.37
CA LEU A 144 -18.51 -19.61 19.20
C LEU A 144 -19.98 -19.95 19.48
N VAL A 145 -20.48 -21.06 18.94
CA VAL A 145 -21.86 -21.51 19.19
C VAL A 145 -22.05 -21.89 20.67
N GLY A 146 -21.09 -22.62 21.24
CA GLY A 146 -21.09 -22.98 22.66
C GLY A 146 -20.94 -21.77 23.57
N GLY A 147 -20.17 -20.76 23.16
CA GLY A 147 -20.03 -19.48 23.84
C GLY A 147 -21.34 -18.71 23.85
N ALA A 148 -22.03 -18.59 22.71
CA ALA A 148 -23.36 -17.98 22.64
C ALA A 148 -24.37 -18.72 23.54
N GLY A 149 -24.42 -20.05 23.47
CA GLY A 149 -25.26 -20.86 24.36
C GLY A 149 -24.90 -20.70 25.84
N GLY A 150 -23.61 -20.61 26.15
CA GLY A 150 -23.09 -20.36 27.50
C GLY A 150 -23.47 -18.99 28.02
N MET A 151 -23.40 -17.95 27.19
CA MET A 151 -23.85 -16.58 27.53
C MET A 151 -25.35 -16.58 27.85
N TRP A 152 -26.15 -17.28 27.04
CA TRP A 152 -27.59 -17.41 27.30
C TRP A 152 -27.88 -18.10 28.63
N LEU A 153 -27.29 -19.28 28.87
CA LEU A 153 -27.49 -20.08 30.08
C LEU A 153 -26.98 -19.40 31.35
N LEU A 154 -25.75 -18.87 31.32
CA LEU A 154 -25.14 -18.20 32.46
C LEU A 154 -25.79 -16.84 32.72
N GLY A 155 -26.17 -16.10 31.67
CA GLY A 155 -26.95 -14.87 31.81
C GLY A 155 -28.27 -15.12 32.50
N HIS A 156 -28.99 -16.18 32.11
CA HIS A 156 -30.23 -16.57 32.76
C HIS A 156 -30.03 -17.01 34.21
N ALA A 157 -28.99 -17.80 34.50
CA ALA A 157 -28.68 -18.25 35.86
C ALA A 157 -28.17 -17.13 36.78
N SER A 158 -27.51 -16.11 36.24
CA SER A 158 -26.96 -14.97 36.98
C SER A 158 -27.88 -13.74 37.00
N HIS A 159 -29.08 -13.84 36.42
CA HIS A 159 -30.00 -12.71 36.22
C HIS A 159 -29.34 -11.53 35.47
N ASN A 160 -28.39 -11.80 34.57
CA ASN A 160 -27.79 -10.81 33.70
C ASN A 160 -28.50 -10.82 32.34
N GLU A 161 -29.45 -9.90 32.18
CA GLU A 161 -30.33 -9.82 31.00
C GLU A 161 -29.53 -9.57 29.72
N HIS A 162 -28.49 -8.72 29.77
CA HIS A 162 -27.62 -8.41 28.62
C HIS A 162 -26.87 -9.64 28.10
N TRP A 163 -26.34 -10.46 29.01
CA TRP A 163 -25.68 -11.73 28.65
C TRP A 163 -26.67 -12.74 28.07
N SER A 164 -27.88 -12.80 28.64
CA SER A 164 -28.92 -13.71 28.17
C SER A 164 -29.35 -13.34 26.75
N GLU A 165 -29.62 -12.06 26.51
CA GLU A 165 -29.99 -11.56 25.18
C GLU A 165 -28.88 -11.80 24.15
N THR A 166 -27.64 -11.43 24.46
CA THR A 166 -26.52 -11.60 23.52
C THR A 166 -26.41 -13.05 23.06
N GLY A 167 -26.49 -14.00 24.01
CA GLY A 167 -26.41 -15.42 23.69
C GLY A 167 -27.58 -15.91 22.84
N PHE A 168 -28.79 -15.42 23.12
CA PHE A 168 -30.00 -15.76 22.38
C PHE A 168 -29.95 -15.22 20.94
N LEU A 169 -29.67 -13.93 20.76
CA LEU A 169 -29.58 -13.29 19.44
C LEU A 169 -28.44 -13.87 18.60
N ALA A 170 -27.30 -14.18 19.21
CA ALA A 170 -26.19 -14.83 18.51
C ALA A 170 -26.58 -16.24 18.02
N GLY A 171 -27.28 -17.01 18.86
CA GLY A 171 -27.82 -18.33 18.47
C GLY A 171 -28.86 -18.23 17.35
N GLU A 172 -29.78 -17.27 17.45
CA GLU A 172 -30.79 -17.02 16.43
C GLU A 172 -30.18 -16.60 15.08
N ALA A 173 -29.19 -15.71 15.10
CA ALA A 173 -28.45 -15.29 13.90
C ALA A 173 -27.68 -16.46 13.26
N ALA A 174 -27.07 -17.32 14.08
CA ALA A 174 -26.37 -18.51 13.60
C ALA A 174 -27.33 -19.49 12.91
N VAL A 175 -28.47 -19.81 13.53
CA VAL A 175 -29.46 -20.72 12.93
C VAL A 175 -30.03 -20.14 11.64
N ASN A 176 -30.40 -18.85 11.64
CA ASN A 176 -30.95 -18.19 10.46
C ASN A 176 -29.96 -18.15 9.29
N SER A 177 -28.69 -17.87 9.56
CA SER A 177 -27.64 -17.82 8.52
C SER A 177 -27.29 -19.20 7.97
N LEU A 178 -27.25 -20.23 8.82
CA LEU A 178 -27.02 -21.61 8.39
C LEU A 178 -28.12 -22.12 7.45
N VAL A 179 -29.39 -21.84 7.75
CA VAL A 179 -30.52 -22.23 6.88
C VAL A 179 -30.43 -21.56 5.52
N ALA A 180 -30.08 -20.26 5.48
CA ALA A 180 -29.90 -19.53 4.23
C ALA A 180 -28.75 -20.11 3.39
N VAL A 181 -27.59 -20.37 4.02
CA VAL A 181 -26.41 -20.91 3.32
C VAL A 181 -26.62 -22.35 2.87
N GLU A 182 -27.26 -23.21 3.66
CA GLU A 182 -27.58 -24.57 3.23
C GLU A 182 -28.52 -24.58 2.04
N GLY A 183 -29.55 -23.72 2.02
CA GLY A 183 -30.43 -23.55 0.86
C GLY A 183 -29.68 -23.17 -0.42
N LEU A 184 -28.75 -22.21 -0.32
CA LEU A 184 -27.91 -21.81 -1.45
C LEU A 184 -26.95 -22.93 -1.87
N LYS A 185 -26.36 -23.64 -0.92
CA LYS A 185 -25.40 -24.71 -1.16
C LYS A 185 -26.01 -25.87 -1.94
N TYR A 186 -27.19 -26.35 -1.56
CA TYR A 186 -27.89 -27.41 -2.30
C TYR A 186 -28.41 -26.96 -3.66
N SER A 187 -28.57 -25.65 -3.87
CA SER A 187 -28.99 -25.06 -5.15
C SER A 187 -27.81 -24.88 -6.12
N LEU A 188 -26.68 -24.36 -5.64
CA LEU A 188 -25.52 -24.00 -6.45
C LEU A 188 -24.52 -25.15 -6.62
N ARG A 189 -24.50 -26.09 -5.68
CA ARG A 189 -23.72 -27.35 -5.71
C ARG A 189 -22.30 -27.20 -6.25
N ARG A 190 -21.55 -26.25 -5.68
CA ARG A 190 -20.15 -26.04 -6.03
C ARG A 190 -19.27 -27.14 -5.43
N GLU A 191 -18.39 -27.72 -6.24
CA GLU A 191 -17.35 -28.64 -5.76
C GLU A 191 -16.40 -27.96 -4.77
N ARG A 192 -15.91 -28.71 -3.78
CA ARG A 192 -14.87 -28.25 -2.84
C ARG A 192 -13.49 -28.30 -3.50
N PRO A 193 -12.48 -27.55 -2.99
CA PRO A 193 -11.13 -27.53 -3.56
C PRO A 193 -10.46 -28.90 -3.75
N TYR A 194 -10.79 -29.89 -2.92
CA TYR A 194 -10.25 -31.26 -3.01
C TYR A 194 -11.07 -32.21 -3.90
N GLN A 195 -12.18 -31.75 -4.50
CA GLN A 195 -13.05 -32.54 -5.38
C GLN A 195 -12.75 -32.25 -6.85
N GLY A 196 -13.12 -33.18 -7.74
CA GLY A 196 -12.99 -33.02 -9.18
C GLY A 196 -11.54 -32.77 -9.62
N ASP A 197 -11.34 -31.79 -10.51
CA ASP A 197 -10.03 -31.31 -10.97
C ASP A 197 -9.49 -30.11 -10.15
N GLY A 198 -10.14 -29.83 -9.00
CA GLY A 198 -9.85 -28.68 -8.13
C GLY A 198 -10.27 -27.32 -8.72
N SER A 199 -11.06 -27.28 -9.80
CA SER A 199 -11.57 -26.04 -10.40
C SER A 199 -12.73 -25.41 -9.62
N GLY A 200 -13.45 -26.19 -8.79
CA GLY A 200 -14.60 -25.72 -8.05
C GLY A 200 -15.82 -25.48 -8.94
N SER A 201 -16.13 -26.43 -9.82
CA SER A 201 -17.25 -26.34 -10.77
C SER A 201 -18.60 -26.27 -10.04
N PHE A 202 -19.53 -25.48 -10.58
CA PHE A 202 -20.90 -25.33 -10.05
C PHE A 202 -21.85 -26.38 -10.62
N PHE A 203 -22.97 -26.60 -9.94
CA PHE A 203 -24.07 -27.49 -10.33
C PHE A 203 -23.67 -28.96 -10.47
N GLN A 204 -22.65 -29.40 -9.72
CA GLN A 204 -22.16 -30.78 -9.76
C GLN A 204 -22.85 -31.68 -8.74
N SER A 205 -22.97 -32.97 -9.05
CA SER A 205 -23.56 -33.94 -8.12
C SER A 205 -22.63 -34.13 -6.91
N GLY A 206 -23.07 -33.74 -5.72
CA GLY A 206 -22.28 -33.84 -4.47
C GLY A 206 -21.47 -32.60 -4.09
N GLY A 207 -21.58 -31.50 -4.85
CA GLY A 207 -20.92 -30.23 -4.51
C GLY A 207 -21.57 -29.55 -3.29
N THR A 208 -20.74 -29.15 -2.31
CA THR A 208 -21.18 -28.55 -1.02
C THR A 208 -20.32 -27.38 -0.56
N SER A 209 -19.61 -26.70 -1.48
CA SER A 209 -18.61 -25.69 -1.13
C SER A 209 -19.17 -24.27 -0.95
N PHE A 210 -20.08 -23.83 -1.81
CA PHE A 210 -20.49 -22.42 -1.87
C PHE A 210 -21.94 -22.21 -1.42
N PRO A 211 -22.23 -21.23 -0.54
CA PRO A 211 -21.30 -20.47 0.31
C PRO A 211 -20.80 -21.29 1.52
N SER A 212 -19.79 -20.78 2.25
CA SER A 212 -19.29 -21.47 3.45
C SER A 212 -20.22 -21.30 4.67
N GLU A 213 -20.68 -22.42 5.22
CA GLU A 213 -21.52 -22.50 6.43
C GLU A 213 -20.76 -22.04 7.68
N HIS A 214 -19.48 -22.39 7.78
CA HIS A 214 -18.64 -22.03 8.91
C HIS A 214 -18.34 -20.54 8.97
N ALA A 215 -18.10 -19.92 7.81
CA ALA A 215 -17.95 -18.48 7.73
C ALA A 215 -19.26 -17.78 8.11
N ALA A 216 -20.40 -18.21 7.57
CA ALA A 216 -21.68 -17.58 7.88
C ALA A 216 -22.05 -17.67 9.37
N ALA A 217 -21.92 -18.85 9.99
CA ALA A 217 -22.17 -19.02 11.41
C ALA A 217 -21.21 -18.16 12.26
N ALA A 218 -19.90 -18.22 11.99
CA ALA A 218 -18.91 -17.49 12.77
C ALA A 218 -19.10 -15.96 12.69
N TRP A 219 -19.33 -15.43 11.49
CA TRP A 219 -19.57 -13.99 11.30
C TRP A 219 -20.93 -13.54 11.83
N SER A 220 -21.94 -14.41 11.83
CA SER A 220 -23.23 -14.08 12.44
C SER A 220 -23.13 -13.93 13.97
N VAL A 221 -22.48 -14.90 14.65
CA VAL A 221 -22.26 -14.84 16.11
C VAL A 221 -21.36 -13.68 16.49
N ALA A 222 -20.24 -13.52 15.78
CA ALA A 222 -19.30 -12.43 16.03
C ALA A 222 -19.94 -11.05 15.79
N GLY A 223 -20.76 -10.93 14.76
CA GLY A 223 -21.50 -9.71 14.45
C GLY A 223 -22.40 -9.27 15.60
N VAL A 224 -23.21 -10.18 16.15
CA VAL A 224 -24.07 -9.90 17.31
C VAL A 224 -23.23 -9.50 18.54
N ILE A 225 -22.23 -10.30 18.92
CA ILE A 225 -21.38 -10.01 20.09
C ILE A 225 -20.68 -8.66 19.95
N ALA A 226 -20.18 -8.33 18.75
CA ALA A 226 -19.46 -7.09 18.48
C ALA A 226 -20.33 -5.83 18.61
N HIS A 227 -21.65 -5.96 18.46
CA HIS A 227 -22.59 -4.84 18.57
C HIS A 227 -23.30 -4.80 19.92
N GLU A 228 -23.55 -5.94 20.57
CA GLU A 228 -23.96 -5.99 21.99
C GLU A 228 -22.88 -5.42 22.92
N TYR A 229 -21.61 -5.52 22.53
CA TYR A 229 -20.47 -4.98 23.26
C TYR A 229 -19.56 -4.15 22.35
N PRO A 230 -19.90 -2.88 22.06
CA PRO A 230 -19.25 -2.06 21.02
C PRO A 230 -17.85 -1.53 21.38
N GLY A 231 -17.13 -2.19 22.30
CA GLY A 231 -15.76 -1.83 22.66
C GLY A 231 -14.75 -2.22 21.56
N PRO A 232 -13.73 -1.39 21.26
CA PRO A 232 -12.74 -1.69 20.22
C PRO A 232 -12.07 -3.06 20.38
N LEU A 233 -11.76 -3.45 21.62
CA LEU A 233 -11.15 -4.74 21.92
C LEU A 233 -12.10 -5.91 21.62
N THR A 234 -13.37 -5.80 22.01
CA THR A 234 -14.37 -6.85 21.78
C THR A 234 -14.64 -7.04 20.31
N GLN A 235 -14.74 -5.95 19.54
CA GLN A 235 -14.89 -6.02 18.08
C GLN A 235 -13.67 -6.68 17.42
N ILE A 236 -12.46 -6.30 17.82
CA ILE A 236 -11.22 -6.93 17.32
C ILE A 236 -11.19 -8.42 17.63
N VAL A 237 -11.58 -8.82 18.84
CA VAL A 237 -11.59 -10.24 19.25
C VAL A 237 -12.68 -11.02 18.50
N ALA A 238 -13.92 -10.52 18.48
CA ALA A 238 -15.04 -11.20 17.85
C ALA A 238 -14.81 -11.40 16.34
N TYR A 239 -14.53 -10.31 15.60
CA TYR A 239 -14.25 -10.41 14.16
C TYR A 239 -12.90 -11.09 13.88
N GLY A 240 -11.93 -10.99 14.80
CA GLY A 240 -10.65 -11.70 14.70
C GLY A 240 -10.81 -13.22 14.77
N LEU A 241 -11.63 -13.72 15.70
CA LEU A 241 -11.97 -15.14 15.82
C LEU A 241 -12.77 -15.62 14.60
N ALA A 242 -13.76 -14.85 14.15
CA ALA A 242 -14.50 -15.18 12.93
C ALA A 242 -13.58 -15.26 11.69
N SER A 243 -12.64 -14.32 11.56
CA SER A 243 -11.62 -14.33 10.51
C SER A 243 -10.70 -15.53 10.61
N LEU A 244 -10.28 -15.91 11.83
CA LEU A 244 -9.43 -17.09 12.06
C LEU A 244 -10.12 -18.39 11.58
N ILE A 245 -11.41 -18.57 11.90
CA ILE A 245 -12.21 -19.71 11.46
C ILE A 245 -12.33 -19.72 9.93
N THR A 246 -12.65 -18.56 9.36
CA THR A 246 -12.85 -18.34 7.91
C THR A 246 -11.58 -18.68 7.12
N VAL A 247 -10.42 -18.16 7.52
CA VAL A 247 -9.12 -18.44 6.88
C VAL A 247 -8.72 -19.91 7.07
N SER A 248 -9.01 -20.49 8.23
CA SER A 248 -8.73 -21.91 8.50
C SER A 248 -9.50 -22.85 7.57
N ARG A 249 -10.73 -22.49 7.17
CA ARG A 249 -11.50 -23.27 6.18
C ARG A 249 -10.87 -23.28 4.80
N VAL A 250 -10.30 -22.16 4.37
CA VAL A 250 -9.56 -22.10 3.10
C VAL A 250 -8.30 -22.95 3.18
N LYS A 251 -7.53 -22.82 4.28
CA LYS A 251 -6.30 -23.61 4.50
C LYS A 251 -6.53 -25.11 4.69
N ALA A 252 -7.68 -25.49 5.22
CA ALA A 252 -8.12 -26.88 5.30
C ALA A 252 -8.66 -27.43 3.96
N GLN A 253 -8.54 -26.65 2.88
CA GLN A 253 -9.08 -26.94 1.54
C GLN A 253 -10.59 -27.25 1.56
N GLN A 254 -11.31 -26.83 2.60
CA GLN A 254 -12.73 -27.10 2.73
C GLN A 254 -13.56 -26.16 1.87
N HIS A 255 -13.07 -24.95 1.63
CA HIS A 255 -13.75 -23.90 0.89
C HIS A 255 -12.74 -23.07 0.09
N PHE A 256 -13.17 -22.53 -1.04
CA PHE A 256 -12.43 -21.51 -1.77
C PHE A 256 -12.48 -20.14 -1.07
N SER A 257 -11.61 -19.21 -1.48
CA SER A 257 -11.58 -17.85 -0.92
C SER A 257 -12.90 -17.10 -1.18
N SER A 258 -13.50 -17.28 -2.35
CA SER A 258 -14.82 -16.72 -2.67
C SER A 258 -15.95 -17.31 -1.80
N ASP A 259 -15.92 -18.61 -1.50
CA ASP A 259 -16.94 -19.28 -0.67
C ASP A 259 -16.99 -18.68 0.73
N VAL A 260 -15.82 -18.44 1.32
CA VAL A 260 -15.70 -17.90 2.67
C VAL A 260 -15.95 -16.40 2.72
N LEU A 261 -15.63 -15.64 1.66
CA LEU A 261 -16.00 -14.23 1.55
C LEU A 261 -17.51 -14.06 1.53
N VAL A 262 -18.20 -14.77 0.62
CA VAL A 262 -19.66 -14.66 0.48
C VAL A 262 -20.35 -15.20 1.73
N GLY A 263 -19.86 -16.30 2.31
CA GLY A 263 -20.37 -16.84 3.58
C GLY A 263 -20.28 -15.81 4.72
N SER A 264 -19.12 -15.17 4.89
CA SER A 264 -18.91 -14.12 5.90
C SER A 264 -19.90 -12.97 5.78
N ILE A 265 -20.18 -12.53 4.54
CA ILE A 265 -21.10 -11.43 4.26
C ILE A 265 -22.54 -11.82 4.57
N ILE A 266 -22.98 -13.01 4.17
CA ILE A 266 -24.31 -13.52 4.51
C ILE A 266 -24.46 -13.58 6.04
N GLY A 267 -23.47 -14.12 6.75
CA GLY A 267 -23.47 -14.18 8.22
C GLY A 267 -23.63 -12.80 8.86
N ASN A 268 -22.84 -11.82 8.40
CA ASN A 268 -22.88 -10.45 8.92
C ASN A 268 -24.21 -9.73 8.62
N LEU A 269 -24.78 -9.94 7.42
CA LEU A 269 -26.09 -9.38 7.04
C LEU A 269 -27.24 -9.99 7.86
N VAL A 270 -27.18 -11.29 8.14
CA VAL A 270 -28.16 -11.95 9.01
C VAL A 270 -28.04 -11.45 10.44
N ALA A 271 -26.82 -11.33 10.98
CA ALA A 271 -26.60 -10.74 12.30
C ALA A 271 -27.14 -9.31 12.40
N GLN A 272 -26.87 -8.49 11.38
CA GLN A 272 -27.45 -7.15 11.28
C GLN A 272 -28.98 -7.20 11.34
N ASN A 273 -29.62 -8.06 10.56
CA ASN A 273 -31.07 -8.14 10.49
C ASN A 273 -31.68 -8.55 11.84
N ILE A 274 -31.11 -9.59 12.48
CA ILE A 274 -31.56 -10.10 13.77
C ILE A 274 -31.35 -9.05 14.87
N TYR A 275 -30.14 -8.51 15.00
CA TYR A 275 -29.81 -7.49 16.00
C TYR A 275 -30.70 -6.25 15.82
N SER A 276 -30.83 -5.71 14.62
CA SER A 276 -31.60 -4.47 14.38
C SER A 276 -33.10 -4.61 14.67
N ARG A 277 -33.66 -5.83 14.65
CA ARG A 277 -35.11 -6.05 14.85
C ARG A 277 -35.44 -6.47 16.27
N HIS A 278 -34.52 -7.19 16.92
CA HIS A 278 -34.84 -7.91 18.13
C HIS A 278 -34.01 -7.50 19.35
N HIS A 279 -32.95 -6.70 19.17
CA HIS A 279 -32.16 -6.16 20.28
C HIS A 279 -32.98 -5.19 21.13
N ASP A 280 -32.90 -5.33 22.45
CA ASP A 280 -33.47 -4.43 23.44
C ASP A 280 -32.55 -3.22 23.68
N PRO A 281 -32.94 -2.01 23.23
CA PRO A 281 -32.11 -0.82 23.41
C PRO A 281 -31.89 -0.43 24.88
N GLU A 282 -32.69 -0.95 25.81
CA GLU A 282 -32.54 -0.68 27.25
C GLU A 282 -31.32 -1.41 27.86
N LEU A 283 -30.80 -2.46 27.20
CA LEU A 283 -29.71 -3.30 27.72
C LEU A 283 -28.31 -2.84 27.29
N GLY A 284 -28.21 -1.86 26.39
CA GLY A 284 -26.94 -1.27 25.95
C GLY A 284 -26.71 -1.48 24.46
N GLY A 285 -25.49 -1.82 24.05
CA GLY A 285 -25.18 -2.07 22.65
C GLY A 285 -24.87 -0.83 21.80
N GLY A 286 -24.40 -1.07 20.58
CA GLY A 286 -24.05 -0.05 19.59
C GLY A 286 -25.04 0.01 18.43
N GLU A 287 -25.11 1.16 17.77
CA GLU A 287 -25.87 1.28 16.52
C GLU A 287 -25.25 0.42 15.41
N TRP A 288 -26.06 -0.40 14.74
CA TRP A 288 -25.62 -1.18 13.59
C TRP A 288 -25.69 -0.33 12.31
N ARG A 289 -24.54 0.18 11.86
CA ARG A 289 -24.45 0.87 10.57
C ARG A 289 -24.54 -0.14 9.42
N SER A 290 -25.52 0.02 8.53
CA SER A 290 -25.63 -0.81 7.33
C SER A 290 -24.38 -0.76 6.47
N ILE A 291 -24.12 -1.80 5.69
CA ILE A 291 -23.03 -1.81 4.71
C ILE A 291 -23.12 -0.56 3.81
N SER A 292 -24.32 -0.19 3.34
CA SER A 292 -24.52 1.05 2.59
C SER A 292 -24.11 2.32 3.34
N GLN A 293 -24.38 2.43 4.65
CA GLN A 293 -23.95 3.58 5.47
C GLN A 293 -22.45 3.54 5.75
N LEU A 294 -21.86 2.36 5.95
CA LEU A 294 -20.41 2.20 6.05
C LEU A 294 -19.72 2.67 4.79
N PHE A 295 -20.25 2.36 3.60
CA PHE A 295 -19.74 2.76 2.29
C PHE A 295 -20.10 4.20 1.87
N ARG A 296 -21.18 4.79 2.40
CA ARG A 296 -21.55 6.19 2.13
C ARG A 296 -21.01 7.18 3.15
N GLY A 297 -20.60 6.72 4.34
CA GLY A 297 -20.42 7.60 5.48
C GLY A 297 -21.79 8.08 6.01
N ASP A 298 -21.77 9.03 6.95
CA ASP A 298 -22.96 9.52 7.69
C ASP A 298 -23.95 10.32 6.81
N GLY A 299 -23.94 10.14 5.48
CA GLY A 299 -24.73 10.90 4.51
C GLY A 299 -24.28 12.35 4.35
N THR A 300 -23.32 12.80 5.15
CA THR A 300 -22.55 14.01 4.93
C THR A 300 -21.40 13.67 3.99
N HIS A 301 -21.20 14.48 2.94
CA HIS A 301 -20.01 14.40 2.10
C HIS A 301 -18.79 14.78 2.93
N SER A 302 -18.36 13.90 3.84
CA SER A 302 -17.19 14.17 4.68
C SER A 302 -15.96 14.19 3.77
N PRO A 303 -15.25 15.32 3.67
CA PRO A 303 -14.18 15.45 2.72
C PRO A 303 -13.08 14.40 2.85
N GLY A 304 -12.86 13.90 4.08
CA GLY A 304 -11.84 12.91 4.42
C GLY A 304 -12.15 11.45 4.03
N ASN A 305 -13.27 11.18 3.35
CA ASN A 305 -13.63 9.84 2.84
C ASN A 305 -13.78 9.81 1.31
N GLN A 306 -13.24 10.79 0.60
CA GLN A 306 -13.33 10.83 -0.86
C GLN A 306 -12.21 10.01 -1.51
N GLY A 307 -12.56 9.31 -2.59
CA GLY A 307 -11.61 8.58 -3.41
C GLY A 307 -10.62 9.54 -4.04
N SER A 308 -9.33 9.20 -3.96
CA SER A 308 -8.24 10.05 -4.40
C SER A 308 -7.19 9.23 -5.13
N PRO A 309 -7.03 9.38 -6.46
CA PRO A 309 -6.02 8.63 -7.19
C PRO A 309 -4.61 9.07 -6.78
N TYR A 310 -3.66 8.14 -6.87
CA TYR A 310 -2.23 8.43 -6.77
C TYR A 310 -1.72 9.26 -7.96
N VAL A 311 -0.83 10.20 -7.67
CA VAL A 311 -0.10 10.99 -8.67
C VAL A 311 1.04 10.14 -9.24
N PRO A 312 1.13 9.92 -10.57
CA PRO A 312 2.19 9.11 -11.17
C PRO A 312 3.59 9.64 -10.88
N LEU A 313 4.55 8.74 -10.63
CA LEU A 313 5.90 9.08 -10.17
C LEU A 313 6.68 9.99 -11.14
N ASP A 314 6.33 9.97 -12.43
CA ASP A 314 6.92 10.82 -13.48
C ASP A 314 6.26 12.20 -13.62
N SER A 315 5.37 12.58 -12.69
CA SER A 315 4.67 13.86 -12.70
C SER A 315 5.55 15.04 -12.28
N TRP A 316 5.38 16.18 -12.97
CA TRP A 316 6.01 17.48 -12.63
C TRP A 316 5.65 17.98 -11.21
N ILE A 317 4.60 17.43 -10.60
CA ILE A 317 4.13 17.79 -9.25
C ILE A 317 5.20 17.50 -8.19
N TYR A 318 5.93 16.37 -8.30
CA TYR A 318 6.93 15.98 -7.30
C TYR A 318 8.09 16.99 -7.21
N PRO A 319 8.82 17.32 -8.30
CA PRO A 319 9.90 18.30 -8.21
C PRO A 319 9.42 19.69 -7.79
N ALA A 320 8.19 20.07 -8.14
CA ALA A 320 7.59 21.34 -7.70
C ALA A 320 7.35 21.37 -6.17
N LEU A 321 6.71 20.35 -5.61
CA LEU A 321 6.45 20.25 -4.17
C LEU A 321 7.74 20.06 -3.37
N GLU A 322 8.68 19.24 -3.85
CA GLU A 322 10.00 19.07 -3.23
C GLU A 322 10.76 20.39 -3.11
N ARG A 323 10.74 21.22 -4.16
CA ARG A 323 11.38 22.54 -4.14
C ARG A 323 10.74 23.44 -3.09
N LEU A 324 9.41 23.44 -2.97
CA LEU A 324 8.68 24.20 -1.94
C LEU A 324 9.02 23.71 -0.52
N GLY A 325 9.09 22.40 -0.30
CA GLY A 325 9.51 21.80 0.97
C GLY A 325 10.95 22.15 1.33
N ALA A 326 11.89 22.03 0.40
CA ALA A 326 13.29 22.40 0.60
C ALA A 326 13.50 23.90 0.85
N LEU A 327 12.58 24.75 0.37
CA LEU A 327 12.58 26.20 0.64
C LEU A 327 11.96 26.58 1.99
N GLY A 328 11.28 25.65 2.67
CA GLY A 328 10.65 25.90 3.98
C GLY A 328 9.15 26.16 3.97
N TYR A 329 8.46 25.95 2.85
CA TYR A 329 7.03 26.26 2.70
C TYR A 329 6.11 25.07 2.94
N LEU A 330 6.65 23.87 3.07
CA LEU A 330 5.94 22.67 3.49
C LEU A 330 6.60 22.11 4.76
N ASP A 331 5.78 21.68 5.70
CA ASP A 331 6.20 20.89 6.86
C ASP A 331 5.54 19.50 6.91
N SER A 332 4.43 19.27 6.20
CA SER A 332 3.66 18.02 6.27
C SER A 332 3.98 16.98 5.17
N GLU A 333 4.92 17.27 4.27
CA GLU A 333 5.32 16.42 3.15
C GLU A 333 6.20 15.23 3.58
N PHE A 334 5.85 13.99 3.20
CA PHE A 334 6.67 12.81 3.50
C PHE A 334 7.46 12.37 2.27
N LEU A 335 8.70 12.80 2.16
CA LEU A 335 9.56 12.60 0.99
C LEU A 335 9.94 11.13 0.78
N GLY A 336 10.02 10.35 1.87
CA GLY A 336 10.38 8.94 1.80
C GLY A 336 9.28 8.01 1.26
N MET A 337 8.07 8.51 1.02
CA MET A 337 6.89 7.69 0.68
C MET A 337 6.13 8.22 -0.54
N ARG A 338 6.44 7.71 -1.72
CA ARG A 338 5.72 8.02 -2.97
C ARG A 338 5.15 6.71 -3.58
N PRO A 339 4.07 6.77 -4.37
CA PRO A 339 3.35 7.97 -4.80
C PRO A 339 2.41 8.55 -3.74
N TRP A 340 2.19 9.86 -3.80
CA TRP A 340 1.19 10.60 -3.00
C TRP A 340 -0.17 10.56 -3.69
N THR A 341 -1.25 10.61 -2.91
CA THR A 341 -2.60 10.77 -3.48
C THR A 341 -2.84 12.23 -3.90
N ARG A 342 -3.75 12.48 -4.84
CA ARG A 342 -4.10 13.86 -5.24
C ARG A 342 -4.64 14.70 -4.08
N ALA A 343 -5.44 14.11 -3.19
CA ALA A 343 -5.92 14.74 -1.96
C ALA A 343 -4.76 15.09 -1.01
N GLU A 344 -3.75 14.23 -0.89
CA GLU A 344 -2.54 14.55 -0.13
C GLU A 344 -1.80 15.74 -0.74
N CYS A 345 -1.58 15.74 -2.06
CA CYS A 345 -0.99 16.90 -2.74
C CYS A 345 -1.82 18.17 -2.58
N ALA A 346 -3.15 18.07 -2.61
CA ALA A 346 -4.04 19.21 -2.38
C ALA A 346 -3.88 19.78 -0.96
N HIS A 347 -3.76 18.94 0.07
CA HIS A 347 -3.45 19.39 1.42
C HIS A 347 -2.09 20.10 1.52
N LEU A 348 -1.06 19.60 0.81
CA LEU A 348 0.24 20.27 0.74
C LEU A 348 0.12 21.65 0.07
N VAL A 349 -0.65 21.76 -1.01
CA VAL A 349 -0.87 23.06 -1.69
C VAL A 349 -1.65 24.03 -0.79
N ASP A 350 -2.66 23.55 -0.06
CA ASP A 350 -3.43 24.35 0.89
C ASP A 350 -2.53 24.88 2.03
N GLU A 351 -1.61 24.06 2.56
CA GLU A 351 -0.61 24.49 3.55
C GLU A 351 0.27 25.66 3.03
N VAL A 352 0.69 25.60 1.77
CA VAL A 352 1.45 26.70 1.15
C VAL A 352 0.58 27.96 1.04
N GLY A 353 -0.69 27.79 0.67
CA GLY A 353 -1.68 28.87 0.59
C GLY A 353 -1.89 29.57 1.94
N ASP A 354 -1.98 28.82 3.04
CA ASP A 354 -2.07 29.37 4.39
C ASP A 354 -0.86 30.24 4.74
N ARG A 355 0.36 29.74 4.51
CA ARG A 355 1.58 30.50 4.77
C ARG A 355 1.70 31.76 3.92
N ILE A 356 1.26 31.67 2.67
CA ILE A 356 1.16 32.81 1.76
C ILE A 356 0.24 33.88 2.34
N ARG A 357 -0.96 33.49 2.82
CA ARG A 357 -1.95 34.39 3.44
C ARG A 357 -1.45 35.01 4.74
N ASP A 358 -0.70 34.25 5.53
CA ASP A 358 -0.11 34.70 6.81
C ASP A 358 1.09 35.65 6.63
N GLY A 359 1.39 36.07 5.39
CA GLY A 359 2.46 37.02 5.10
C GLY A 359 3.86 36.42 5.20
N GLN A 360 4.01 35.09 5.20
CA GLN A 360 5.31 34.40 5.23
C GLN A 360 5.95 34.28 3.82
N LEU A 361 5.50 35.10 2.86
CA LEU A 361 5.97 35.13 1.49
C LEU A 361 7.27 35.93 1.35
N ASP A 362 8.37 35.24 1.05
CA ASP A 362 9.67 35.87 0.82
C ASP A 362 10.08 35.91 -0.68
N SER A 363 9.27 35.42 -1.63
CA SER A 363 9.71 35.32 -3.05
C SER A 363 8.58 35.26 -4.11
N PRO A 364 8.65 36.08 -5.19
CA PRO A 364 7.77 35.97 -6.36
C PRO A 364 7.80 34.60 -7.06
N GLU A 365 8.91 33.89 -6.97
CA GLU A 365 9.06 32.55 -7.53
C GLU A 365 8.09 31.55 -6.87
N VAL A 366 7.98 31.61 -5.54
CA VAL A 366 7.14 30.71 -4.75
C VAL A 366 5.66 30.91 -5.09
N SER A 367 5.23 32.16 -5.30
CA SER A 367 3.87 32.47 -5.76
C SER A 367 3.57 31.78 -7.09
N HIS A 368 4.51 31.77 -8.04
CA HIS A 368 4.29 31.15 -9.33
C HIS A 368 4.17 29.61 -9.24
N PHE A 369 4.96 28.97 -8.38
CA PHE A 369 4.82 27.54 -8.06
C PHE A 369 3.44 27.25 -7.45
N TYR A 370 3.03 28.04 -6.45
CA TYR A 370 1.72 27.91 -5.82
C TYR A 370 0.57 28.09 -6.81
N ASP A 371 0.63 29.10 -7.69
CA ASP A 371 -0.42 29.37 -8.66
C ASP A 371 -0.62 28.21 -9.65
N GLU A 372 0.48 27.63 -10.16
CA GLU A 372 0.41 26.50 -11.09
C GLU A 372 -0.05 25.20 -10.42
N LEU A 373 0.37 24.94 -9.18
CA LEU A 373 -0.12 23.80 -8.40
C LEU A 373 -1.59 23.97 -8.03
N SER A 374 -2.00 25.16 -7.59
CA SER A 374 -3.40 25.48 -7.27
C SER A 374 -4.32 25.29 -8.48
N LYS A 375 -3.87 25.67 -9.68
CA LYS A 375 -4.60 25.39 -10.93
C LYS A 375 -4.71 23.91 -11.25
N GLU A 376 -3.68 23.11 -10.96
CA GLU A 376 -3.69 21.65 -11.19
C GLU A 376 -4.59 20.92 -10.19
N PHE A 377 -4.67 21.40 -8.95
CA PHE A 377 -5.47 20.81 -7.87
C PHE A 377 -6.78 21.55 -7.56
N ASP A 378 -7.22 22.50 -8.39
CA ASP A 378 -8.41 23.34 -8.11
C ASP A 378 -9.65 22.50 -7.76
N ALA A 379 -9.91 21.42 -8.50
CA ALA A 379 -11.04 20.54 -8.23
C ALA A 379 -10.85 19.71 -6.95
N ASP A 380 -9.62 19.35 -6.61
CA ASP A 380 -9.28 18.58 -5.41
C ASP A 380 -9.35 19.49 -4.16
N LEU A 381 -8.86 20.73 -4.24
CA LEU A 381 -8.97 21.76 -3.20
C LEU A 381 -10.43 22.10 -2.87
N LYS A 382 -11.29 22.24 -3.88
CA LYS A 382 -12.73 22.41 -3.67
C LYS A 382 -13.36 21.19 -2.99
N ALA A 383 -12.91 19.99 -3.36
CA ALA A 383 -13.38 18.75 -2.77
C ALA A 383 -13.01 18.63 -1.28
N LEU A 384 -11.89 19.22 -0.83
CA LEU A 384 -11.48 19.21 0.59
C LEU A 384 -12.47 19.93 1.53
N SER A 385 -13.29 20.86 1.03
CA SER A 385 -14.24 21.62 1.85
C SER A 385 -15.70 21.22 1.63
N ALA A 386 -16.09 21.00 0.37
CA ALA A 386 -17.49 20.75 0.02
C ALA A 386 -17.84 19.27 -0.21
N GLY A 387 -16.83 18.40 -0.28
CA GLY A 387 -17.02 17.05 -0.80
C GLY A 387 -17.24 17.04 -2.32
N ARG A 388 -17.03 15.88 -2.94
CA ARG A 388 -17.29 15.66 -4.37
C ARG A 388 -18.05 14.36 -4.54
N GLU A 389 -19.12 14.41 -5.31
CA GLU A 389 -19.95 13.23 -5.59
C GLU A 389 -19.31 12.35 -6.68
N TYR A 390 -18.73 12.99 -7.71
CA TYR A 390 -18.16 12.31 -8.87
C TYR A 390 -17.08 13.14 -9.57
N SER A 391 -16.06 12.46 -10.10
CA SER A 391 -15.03 13.02 -10.98
C SER A 391 -14.65 12.02 -12.06
N MET A 392 -14.36 12.51 -13.26
CA MET A 392 -13.59 11.76 -14.24
C MET A 392 -12.61 12.68 -14.95
N ARG A 393 -11.41 12.17 -15.23
CA ARG A 393 -10.37 12.90 -15.93
C ARG A 393 -9.56 11.96 -16.81
N VAL A 394 -9.45 12.30 -18.09
CA VAL A 394 -8.32 11.83 -18.91
C VAL A 394 -7.12 12.66 -18.46
N GLU A 395 -6.12 12.00 -17.91
CA GLU A 395 -4.98 12.68 -17.31
C GLU A 395 -3.91 12.99 -18.35
N SER A 396 -3.60 12.02 -19.21
CA SER A 396 -2.67 12.23 -20.30
C SER A 396 -2.90 11.28 -21.48
N ILE A 397 -2.53 11.73 -22.67
CA ILE A 397 -2.28 10.91 -23.86
C ILE A 397 -0.93 11.37 -24.40
N TYR A 398 0.00 10.45 -24.63
CA TYR A 398 1.34 10.80 -25.07
C TYR A 398 1.90 9.83 -26.09
N ALA A 399 2.84 10.32 -26.89
CA ALA A 399 3.66 9.53 -27.79
C ALA A 399 5.11 9.92 -27.55
N ARG A 400 5.96 8.92 -27.32
CA ARG A 400 7.41 9.07 -27.12
C ARG A 400 8.15 8.22 -28.14
N THR A 401 9.11 8.83 -28.80
CA THR A 401 10.08 8.12 -29.65
C THR A 401 11.47 8.30 -29.08
N THR A 402 12.21 7.20 -28.92
CA THR A 402 13.56 7.16 -28.38
C THR A 402 14.47 6.41 -29.35
N GLU A 403 15.47 7.09 -29.90
CA GLU A 403 16.51 6.49 -30.74
C GLU A 403 17.76 6.19 -29.92
N ILE A 404 18.27 4.97 -30.02
CA ILE A 404 19.53 4.53 -29.41
C ILE A 404 20.49 4.10 -30.51
N THR A 405 21.60 4.81 -30.71
CA THR A 405 22.50 4.60 -31.87
C THR A 405 23.54 3.48 -31.67
N GLY A 406 23.91 3.19 -30.42
CA GLY A 406 24.89 2.16 -30.04
C GLY A 406 24.28 1.02 -29.21
N PRO A 407 25.09 0.06 -28.73
CA PRO A 407 24.60 -1.02 -27.87
C PRO A 407 24.22 -0.48 -26.48
N PRO A 408 22.95 -0.61 -26.05
CA PRO A 408 22.55 -0.23 -24.71
C PRO A 408 22.85 -1.33 -23.69
N LEU A 409 22.88 -0.95 -22.40
CA LEU A 409 22.83 -1.86 -21.27
C LEU A 409 21.39 -1.92 -20.73
N ASN A 410 20.90 -3.12 -20.43
CA ASN A 410 19.49 -3.35 -20.08
C ASN A 410 19.26 -4.49 -19.07
N ASP A 411 20.29 -4.83 -18.29
CA ASP A 411 20.23 -5.88 -17.28
C ASP A 411 20.60 -5.27 -15.92
N SER A 412 19.59 -4.84 -15.17
CA SER A 412 19.76 -4.22 -13.85
C SER A 412 20.31 -5.13 -12.75
N TYR A 413 20.39 -6.45 -13.00
CA TYR A 413 20.74 -7.43 -11.97
C TYR A 413 22.22 -7.83 -12.00
N HIS A 414 22.81 -7.80 -13.19
CA HIS A 414 24.22 -8.15 -13.42
C HIS A 414 25.06 -6.97 -13.90
N PHE A 415 24.46 -6.08 -14.68
CA PHE A 415 25.13 -5.02 -15.40
C PHE A 415 24.43 -3.68 -15.13
N GLY A 416 24.84 -2.64 -15.83
CA GLY A 416 24.17 -1.34 -15.80
C GLY A 416 22.90 -1.27 -16.65
N GLN A 417 22.31 -0.08 -16.64
CA GLN A 417 21.16 0.28 -17.48
C GLN A 417 21.40 1.62 -18.16
N THR A 418 21.14 1.68 -19.46
CA THR A 418 21.15 2.92 -20.23
C THR A 418 19.99 3.84 -19.88
N ILE A 419 18.80 3.28 -19.63
CA ILE A 419 17.62 4.04 -19.20
C ILE A 419 17.14 3.45 -17.87
N ILE A 420 17.25 4.23 -16.80
CA ILE A 420 16.86 3.85 -15.43
C ILE A 420 15.47 4.33 -15.07
N ASN A 421 14.85 3.74 -14.05
CA ASN A 421 13.58 4.20 -13.46
C ASN A 421 12.47 4.36 -14.52
N ASN A 422 12.40 3.37 -15.43
CA ASN A 422 11.60 3.48 -16.65
C ASN A 422 10.42 2.52 -16.69
N TYR A 423 9.96 2.02 -15.54
CA TYR A 423 8.87 1.05 -15.40
C TYR A 423 9.16 -0.28 -16.09
N GLY A 424 10.44 -0.70 -16.11
CA GLY A 424 10.92 -1.89 -16.82
C GLY A 424 10.47 -1.95 -18.27
N ARG A 425 10.52 -0.82 -18.99
CA ARG A 425 10.17 -0.76 -20.42
C ARG A 425 11.24 -1.45 -21.25
N PRO A 426 10.88 -2.28 -22.24
CA PRO A 426 11.86 -2.83 -23.16
C PRO A 426 12.45 -1.70 -24.00
N TYR A 427 13.77 -1.73 -24.19
CA TYR A 427 14.47 -0.86 -25.14
C TYR A 427 15.66 -1.60 -25.73
N GLN A 428 15.97 -1.30 -26.99
CA GLN A 428 17.12 -1.84 -27.73
C GLN A 428 17.71 -0.78 -28.65
N ARG A 429 18.87 -1.09 -29.25
CA ARG A 429 19.46 -0.28 -30.31
C ARG A 429 18.46 -0.07 -31.45
N GLY A 430 18.31 1.18 -31.90
CA GLY A 430 17.36 1.62 -32.92
C GLY A 430 16.23 2.48 -32.35
N PHE A 431 15.11 2.55 -33.06
CA PHE A 431 13.93 3.32 -32.65
C PHE A 431 13.06 2.49 -31.71
N ASN A 432 12.78 3.05 -30.53
CA ASN A 432 11.87 2.53 -29.53
C ASN A 432 10.71 3.52 -29.39
N THR A 433 9.48 3.04 -29.35
CA THR A 433 8.31 3.93 -29.24
C THR A 433 7.40 3.53 -28.09
N VAL A 434 6.76 4.53 -27.50
CA VAL A 434 5.78 4.37 -26.43
C VAL A 434 4.61 5.30 -26.70
N ASP A 435 3.42 4.72 -26.91
CA ASP A 435 2.17 5.46 -27.08
C ASP A 435 1.27 5.14 -25.89
N GLY A 436 1.04 6.12 -25.03
CA GLY A 436 0.42 5.92 -23.72
C GLY A 436 -0.82 6.77 -23.49
N PHE A 437 -1.65 6.29 -22.57
CA PHE A 437 -2.74 7.07 -21.99
C PHE A 437 -2.85 6.80 -20.49
N SER A 438 -3.36 7.79 -19.75
CA SER A 438 -3.78 7.63 -18.37
C SER A 438 -5.09 8.38 -18.09
N GLY A 439 -5.86 7.86 -17.16
CA GLY A 439 -7.08 8.49 -16.70
C GLY A 439 -7.65 7.81 -15.48
N TRP A 440 -8.56 8.52 -14.81
CA TRP A 440 -9.17 8.06 -13.58
C TRP A 440 -10.59 8.58 -13.43
N GLY A 441 -11.35 7.87 -12.59
CA GLY A 441 -12.68 8.27 -12.16
C GLY A 441 -12.85 8.03 -10.67
N THR A 442 -13.52 8.96 -10.00
CA THR A 442 -13.89 8.83 -8.58
C THR A 442 -15.39 8.97 -8.41
N LYS A 443 -15.96 8.21 -7.46
CA LYS A 443 -17.36 8.32 -7.04
C LYS A 443 -17.43 8.08 -5.53
N GLY A 444 -17.80 9.10 -4.76
CA GLY A 444 -17.71 9.07 -3.31
C GLY A 444 -16.30 8.67 -2.86
N ARG A 445 -16.18 7.54 -2.17
CA ARG A 445 -14.89 7.02 -1.69
C ARG A 445 -14.08 6.21 -2.68
N PHE A 446 -14.67 5.82 -3.81
CA PHE A 446 -14.05 4.89 -4.73
C PHE A 446 -13.26 5.62 -5.81
N THR A 447 -12.17 4.99 -6.23
CA THR A 447 -11.31 5.42 -7.32
C THR A 447 -11.09 4.27 -8.29
N ILE A 448 -11.12 4.54 -9.58
CA ILE A 448 -10.59 3.67 -10.62
C ILE A 448 -9.52 4.47 -11.35
N TYR A 449 -8.33 3.89 -11.49
CA TYR A 449 -7.21 4.49 -12.22
C TYR A 449 -6.69 3.51 -13.26
N VAL A 450 -6.43 3.99 -14.47
CA VAL A 450 -5.89 3.20 -15.58
C VAL A 450 -4.78 3.97 -16.28
N ARG A 451 -3.62 3.34 -16.43
CA ARG A 451 -2.51 3.78 -17.29
C ARG A 451 -2.08 2.62 -18.18
N GLY A 452 -2.10 2.82 -19.49
CA GLY A 452 -1.76 1.81 -20.47
C GLY A 452 -0.88 2.38 -21.58
N GLU A 453 -0.03 1.52 -22.15
CA GLU A 453 0.90 1.90 -23.21
C GLU A 453 0.99 0.82 -24.28
N TYR A 454 1.08 1.22 -25.54
CA TYR A 454 1.66 0.40 -26.59
C TYR A 454 3.17 0.68 -26.66
N GLN A 455 3.97 -0.38 -26.62
CA GLN A 455 5.43 -0.31 -26.55
C GLN A 455 6.06 -1.07 -27.73
N HIS A 456 6.97 -0.40 -28.42
CA HIS A 456 7.83 -0.99 -29.44
C HIS A 456 9.30 -0.92 -29.02
N ALA A 457 10.00 -2.05 -29.15
CA ALA A 457 11.46 -2.10 -29.09
C ALA A 457 11.99 -3.07 -30.16
N PRO A 458 13.09 -2.75 -30.86
CA PRO A 458 13.71 -3.66 -31.81
C PRO A 458 14.18 -4.97 -31.18
N SER A 459 14.43 -5.99 -31.99
CA SER A 459 15.11 -7.21 -31.54
C SER A 459 16.61 -6.94 -31.32
N ALA A 460 17.24 -7.71 -30.46
CA ALA A 460 18.68 -7.67 -30.26
C ALA A 460 19.29 -9.08 -30.17
N PRO A 461 20.58 -9.24 -30.47
CA PRO A 461 21.30 -10.46 -30.14
C PRO A 461 21.19 -10.76 -28.63
N GLY A 462 21.07 -12.03 -28.27
CA GLY A 462 21.17 -12.46 -26.89
C GLY A 462 22.61 -12.43 -26.40
N TYR A 463 22.81 -12.57 -25.10
CA TYR A 463 24.14 -12.80 -24.55
C TYR A 463 24.77 -14.05 -25.15
N SER A 464 26.08 -13.99 -25.40
CA SER A 464 26.84 -15.15 -25.89
C SER A 464 26.88 -16.25 -24.83
N ASN A 465 27.15 -17.49 -25.24
CA ASN A 465 27.25 -18.62 -24.30
C ASN A 465 28.31 -18.40 -23.21
N SER A 466 29.39 -17.66 -23.50
CA SER A 466 30.40 -17.33 -22.49
C SER A 466 29.85 -16.42 -21.40
N VAL A 467 29.06 -15.41 -21.78
CA VAL A 467 28.41 -14.50 -20.83
C VAL A 467 27.34 -15.25 -20.03
N GLN A 468 26.52 -16.05 -20.70
CA GLN A 468 25.49 -16.87 -20.03
C GLN A 468 26.09 -17.84 -19.00
N ASN A 469 27.23 -18.46 -19.31
CA ASN A 469 27.92 -19.34 -18.35
C ASN A 469 28.42 -18.58 -17.12
N VAL A 470 28.88 -17.34 -17.27
CA VAL A 470 29.28 -16.50 -16.14
C VAL A 470 28.06 -16.12 -15.31
N ILE A 471 26.99 -15.61 -15.93
CA ILE A 471 25.73 -15.27 -15.24
C ILE A 471 25.23 -16.47 -14.43
N ALA A 472 25.14 -17.64 -15.06
CA ALA A 472 24.72 -18.87 -14.41
C ALA A 472 25.59 -19.29 -13.22
N ALA A 473 26.91 -19.12 -13.33
CA ALA A 473 27.84 -19.42 -12.25
C ALA A 473 27.68 -18.47 -11.06
N VAL A 474 27.49 -17.17 -11.33
CA VAL A 474 27.37 -16.14 -10.30
C VAL A 474 26.02 -16.25 -9.57
N ASP A 475 24.94 -16.48 -10.32
CA ASP A 475 23.58 -16.66 -9.79
C ASP A 475 23.32 -18.05 -9.20
N GLN A 476 24.23 -19.00 -9.42
CA GLN A 476 24.04 -20.42 -9.08
C GLN A 476 22.77 -21.00 -9.69
N THR A 477 22.57 -20.73 -10.98
CA THR A 477 21.45 -21.22 -11.78
C THR A 477 21.96 -22.03 -12.99
N PRO A 478 21.12 -22.88 -13.62
CA PRO A 478 21.51 -23.55 -14.85
C PRO A 478 21.82 -22.55 -15.97
N ALA A 479 22.87 -22.84 -16.75
CA ALA A 479 23.23 -22.01 -17.90
C ALA A 479 22.11 -21.97 -18.93
N GLN A 480 21.70 -20.75 -19.28
CA GLN A 480 20.68 -20.52 -20.29
C GLN A 480 21.32 -20.45 -21.69
N PRO A 481 20.64 -20.95 -22.73
CA PRO A 481 21.13 -20.83 -24.09
C PRO A 481 21.18 -19.36 -24.54
N ALA A 482 22.10 -19.03 -25.44
CA ALA A 482 22.18 -17.73 -26.09
C ALA A 482 20.95 -17.48 -27.01
N THR A 483 19.82 -17.07 -26.44
CA THR A 483 18.58 -16.78 -27.18
C THR A 483 18.49 -15.29 -27.53
N PRO A 484 18.19 -14.94 -28.79
CA PRO A 484 17.96 -13.55 -29.19
C PRO A 484 16.84 -12.90 -28.38
N VAL A 485 17.00 -11.61 -28.09
CA VAL A 485 15.93 -10.76 -27.57
C VAL A 485 14.97 -10.49 -28.72
N LEU A 486 13.73 -10.94 -28.59
CA LEU A 486 12.69 -10.70 -29.59
C LEU A 486 12.27 -9.23 -29.60
N ALA A 487 11.86 -8.74 -30.77
CA ALA A 487 11.28 -7.40 -30.89
C ALA A 487 10.01 -7.33 -30.03
N ALA A 488 9.89 -6.29 -29.22
CA ALA A 488 8.70 -6.03 -28.42
C ALA A 488 7.70 -5.24 -29.25
N ASN A 489 6.46 -5.72 -29.31
CA ASN A 489 5.31 -5.02 -29.88
C ASN A 489 4.10 -5.40 -29.03
N GLN A 490 3.86 -4.64 -27.97
CA GLN A 490 2.91 -5.06 -26.94
C GLN A 490 2.12 -3.90 -26.36
N PHE A 491 0.85 -4.15 -26.08
CA PHE A 491 0.08 -3.32 -25.16
C PHE A 491 0.32 -3.78 -23.73
N ARG A 492 0.68 -2.86 -22.84
CA ARG A 492 0.99 -3.13 -21.44
C ARG A 492 0.29 -2.12 -20.54
N LEU A 493 -0.43 -2.62 -19.55
CA LEU A 493 -0.90 -1.81 -18.43
C LEU A 493 0.28 -1.49 -17.51
N LEU A 494 0.40 -0.24 -17.05
CA LEU A 494 1.30 0.18 -15.98
C LEU A 494 0.50 0.26 -14.68
N ASP A 495 0.45 1.41 -14.02
CA ASP A 495 -0.43 1.65 -12.88
C ASP A 495 -1.89 1.47 -13.29
N THR A 496 -2.57 0.49 -12.73
CA THR A 496 -3.99 0.21 -12.99
C THR A 496 -4.60 -0.46 -11.78
N TYR A 497 -5.45 0.26 -11.08
CA TYR A 497 -5.98 -0.16 -9.79
C TYR A 497 -7.38 0.40 -9.53
N VAL A 498 -8.05 -0.27 -8.60
CA VAL A 498 -9.24 0.26 -7.93
C VAL A 498 -8.86 0.58 -6.49
N ALA A 499 -9.40 1.67 -5.94
CA ALA A 499 -9.16 2.04 -4.55
C ALA A 499 -10.43 2.52 -3.85
N ALA A 500 -10.41 2.46 -2.52
CA ALA A 500 -11.45 2.98 -1.67
C ALA A 500 -10.84 3.72 -0.47
N ASN A 501 -11.28 4.95 -0.25
CA ASN A 501 -10.91 5.71 0.93
C ASN A 501 -11.80 5.37 2.13
N VAL A 502 -11.20 4.94 3.23
CA VAL A 502 -11.93 4.59 4.46
C VAL A 502 -11.21 5.18 5.66
N ALA A 503 -11.80 6.21 6.28
CA ALA A 503 -11.25 6.87 7.47
C ALA A 503 -9.79 7.36 7.26
N GLY A 504 -9.52 7.98 6.11
CA GLY A 504 -8.20 8.49 5.74
C GLY A 504 -7.19 7.43 5.31
N TRP A 505 -7.60 6.16 5.20
CA TRP A 505 -6.82 5.10 4.56
C TRP A 505 -7.27 4.89 3.12
N GLU A 506 -6.34 5.00 2.18
CA GLU A 506 -6.55 4.59 0.79
C GLU A 506 -6.23 3.10 0.68
N MET A 507 -7.26 2.29 0.46
CA MET A 507 -7.16 0.85 0.24
C MET A 507 -7.18 0.58 -1.26
N ALA A 508 -6.04 0.27 -1.87
CA ALA A 508 -5.90 0.09 -3.31
C ALA A 508 -5.59 -1.37 -3.67
N PHE A 509 -6.18 -1.86 -4.76
CA PHE A 509 -5.92 -3.18 -5.32
C PHE A 509 -5.69 -3.09 -6.83
N GLY A 510 -4.56 -3.60 -7.29
CA GLY A 510 -4.20 -3.62 -8.70
C GLY A 510 -2.71 -3.50 -8.92
N LYS A 511 -2.33 -3.12 -10.14
CA LYS A 511 -0.95 -2.93 -10.54
C LYS A 511 -0.49 -1.52 -10.13
N GLN A 512 0.57 -1.44 -9.33
CA GLN A 512 1.00 -0.18 -8.71
C GLN A 512 2.54 -0.10 -8.68
N SER A 513 3.06 1.10 -8.96
CA SER A 513 4.46 1.50 -8.76
C SER A 513 4.62 2.13 -7.37
N LEU A 514 5.81 1.98 -6.79
CA LEU A 514 6.19 2.57 -5.52
C LEU A 514 7.55 3.24 -5.62
N TRP A 515 7.78 4.22 -4.76
CA TRP A 515 9.08 4.84 -4.56
C TRP A 515 9.29 5.10 -3.07
N TRP A 516 10.07 4.24 -2.44
CA TRP A 516 10.29 4.22 -0.99
C TRP A 516 11.71 4.70 -0.67
N GLY A 517 11.92 6.01 -0.72
CA GLY A 517 13.18 6.65 -0.38
C GLY A 517 13.15 8.14 -0.76
N PRO A 518 13.90 9.01 -0.06
CA PRO A 518 13.90 10.45 -0.30
C PRO A 518 14.64 10.86 -1.58
N GLY A 519 15.60 10.05 -2.05
CA GLY A 519 16.38 10.35 -3.26
C GLY A 519 15.54 10.37 -4.54
N GLU A 520 16.07 11.00 -5.59
CA GLU A 520 15.49 11.08 -6.94
C GLU A 520 16.15 10.10 -7.91
N GLY A 521 17.39 9.69 -7.66
CA GLY A 521 18.12 8.82 -8.56
C GLY A 521 17.65 7.36 -8.56
N GLY A 522 17.06 6.88 -7.47
CA GLY A 522 16.56 5.50 -7.37
C GLY A 522 16.52 5.01 -5.93
N ALA A 523 15.34 4.76 -5.40
CA ALA A 523 15.15 4.18 -4.06
C ALA A 523 15.74 2.76 -3.98
N LEU A 524 16.42 2.45 -2.88
CA LEU A 524 17.09 1.16 -2.68
C LEU A 524 16.08 0.03 -2.45
N ILE A 525 15.04 0.26 -1.66
CA ILE A 525 14.11 -0.81 -1.29
C ILE A 525 13.01 -1.08 -2.34
N PHE A 526 12.47 -0.03 -2.95
CA PHE A 526 11.45 -0.13 -3.99
C PHE A 526 11.39 1.16 -4.80
N SER A 527 11.58 1.06 -6.11
CA SER A 527 11.49 2.13 -7.10
C SER A 527 10.63 1.69 -8.30
N ASP A 528 10.52 2.56 -9.31
CA ASP A 528 9.93 2.26 -10.61
C ASP A 528 10.96 1.77 -11.64
N ASN A 529 12.11 1.27 -11.20
CA ASN A 529 13.10 0.67 -12.09
C ASN A 529 12.58 -0.62 -12.75
N ALA A 530 11.69 -1.34 -12.08
CA ALA A 530 10.96 -2.48 -12.63
C ALA A 530 9.53 -2.13 -13.04
N GLU A 531 8.88 -3.05 -13.76
CA GLU A 531 7.45 -2.96 -14.05
C GLU A 531 6.64 -2.96 -12.73
N PRO A 532 5.56 -2.16 -12.62
CA PRO A 532 4.72 -2.19 -11.44
C PRO A 532 4.12 -3.58 -11.16
N ILE A 533 3.94 -3.92 -9.89
CA ILE A 533 3.49 -5.25 -9.45
C ILE A 533 2.02 -5.22 -9.07
N TYR A 534 1.35 -6.38 -9.16
CA TYR A 534 0.02 -6.54 -8.59
C TYR A 534 0.13 -6.59 -7.07
N MET A 535 -0.52 -5.66 -6.39
CA MET A 535 -0.52 -5.56 -4.94
C MET A 535 -1.87 -5.07 -4.39
N ALA A 536 -2.17 -5.52 -3.17
CA ALA A 536 -3.06 -4.83 -2.25
C ALA A 536 -2.22 -3.84 -1.43
N ARG A 537 -2.65 -2.59 -1.34
CA ARG A 537 -1.94 -1.51 -0.64
C ARG A 537 -2.88 -0.78 0.30
N ALA A 538 -2.40 -0.43 1.47
CA ALA A 538 -3.10 0.38 2.46
C ALA A 538 -2.18 1.55 2.84
N SER A 539 -2.59 2.77 2.49
CA SER A 539 -1.76 3.96 2.68
C SER A 539 -2.54 5.07 3.37
N ARG A 540 -1.92 5.81 4.30
CA ARG A 540 -2.54 7.00 4.90
C ARG A 540 -2.48 8.20 3.95
N ILE A 541 -3.62 8.83 3.70
CA ILE A 541 -3.68 10.10 2.94
C ILE A 541 -3.13 11.26 3.77
N SER A 542 -3.54 11.34 5.04
CA SER A 542 -3.12 12.40 5.95
C SER A 542 -2.26 11.82 7.08
N PRO A 543 -1.16 12.49 7.44
CA PRO A 543 -0.35 12.12 8.60
C PRO A 543 -1.19 12.08 9.89
N THR A 544 -0.79 11.25 10.84
CA THR A 544 -1.43 11.17 12.17
C THR A 544 -0.41 11.45 13.24
N THR A 545 -0.78 12.18 14.28
CA THR A 545 0.00 12.31 15.51
C THR A 545 -0.51 11.31 16.54
N LEU A 546 0.41 10.60 17.18
CA LEU A 546 0.07 9.65 18.24
C LEU A 546 -0.15 10.40 19.56
N PRO A 547 -1.07 9.95 20.43
CA PRO A 547 -1.33 10.60 21.71
C PRO A 547 -0.23 10.31 22.74
N TRP A 548 -0.32 10.96 23.91
CA TRP A 548 0.57 10.72 25.07
C TRP A 548 2.04 10.99 24.73
N ILE A 549 3.00 10.31 25.37
CA ILE A 549 4.44 10.53 25.15
C ILE A 549 4.87 10.39 23.68
N PHE A 550 4.08 9.70 22.86
CA PHE A 550 4.37 9.50 21.44
C PHE A 550 4.06 10.69 20.54
N HIS A 551 3.42 11.75 21.06
CA HIS A 551 3.29 13.02 20.32
C HIS A 551 4.66 13.63 19.98
N LEU A 552 5.71 13.27 20.75
CA LEU A 552 7.10 13.69 20.52
C LEU A 552 7.71 13.17 19.21
N LEU A 553 7.15 12.10 18.64
CA LEU A 553 7.55 11.60 17.31
C LEU A 553 7.03 12.51 16.18
N GLY A 554 6.09 13.39 16.49
CA GLY A 554 5.44 14.29 15.55
C GLY A 554 4.48 13.56 14.59
N PRO A 555 4.13 14.19 13.46
CA PRO A 555 3.28 13.58 12.44
C PRO A 555 3.92 12.29 11.91
N MET A 556 3.10 11.26 11.71
CA MET A 556 3.51 9.96 11.20
C MET A 556 2.66 9.53 10.01
N LYS A 557 3.29 8.94 9.01
CA LYS A 557 2.66 8.32 7.85
C LYS A 557 3.02 6.84 7.78
N VAL A 558 2.08 6.03 7.31
CA VAL A 558 2.22 4.57 7.19
C VAL A 558 1.78 4.15 5.80
N ASP A 559 2.56 3.25 5.18
CA ASP A 559 2.29 2.65 3.88
C ASP A 559 2.57 1.14 3.96
N LEU A 560 1.58 0.32 3.63
CA LEU A 560 1.65 -1.14 3.71
C LEU A 560 1.25 -1.73 2.37
N PHE A 561 1.94 -2.78 1.92
CA PHE A 561 1.48 -3.53 0.74
C PHE A 561 1.73 -5.03 0.86
N PHE A 562 0.96 -5.78 0.07
CA PHE A 562 1.11 -7.20 -0.16
C PHE A 562 0.90 -7.48 -1.64
N GLY A 563 1.91 -7.99 -2.32
CA GLY A 563 1.93 -8.15 -3.76
C GLY A 563 2.64 -9.41 -4.23
N LYS A 564 2.68 -9.55 -5.55
CA LYS A 564 3.23 -10.72 -6.24
C LYS A 564 4.25 -10.29 -7.27
N LEU A 565 5.43 -10.92 -7.25
CA LEU A 565 6.46 -10.77 -8.25
C LEU A 565 6.24 -11.76 -9.41
N SER A 566 6.74 -11.40 -10.59
CA SER A 566 6.61 -12.20 -11.81
C SER A 566 7.97 -12.34 -12.50
N GLY A 567 8.15 -13.40 -13.28
CA GLY A 567 9.39 -13.63 -14.03
C GLY A 567 10.51 -14.32 -13.24
N ASN A 568 10.40 -14.45 -11.92
CA ASN A 568 11.34 -15.23 -11.12
C ASN A 568 11.22 -16.73 -11.45
N GLU A 569 12.36 -17.40 -11.44
CA GLU A 569 12.50 -18.84 -11.67
C GLU A 569 12.80 -19.63 -10.39
N PHE A 570 13.35 -18.98 -9.36
CA PHE A 570 13.89 -19.66 -8.18
C PHE A 570 13.45 -18.93 -6.90
N PRO A 571 12.21 -19.13 -6.41
CA PRO A 571 11.14 -19.95 -6.95
C PRO A 571 10.24 -19.16 -7.92
N PRO A 572 9.44 -19.84 -8.76
CA PRO A 572 8.45 -19.15 -9.57
C PRO A 572 7.36 -18.51 -8.73
N ARG A 573 6.99 -17.26 -9.09
CA ARG A 573 5.87 -16.49 -8.52
C ARG A 573 5.99 -16.24 -6.99
N PRO A 574 7.09 -15.65 -6.49
CA PRO A 574 7.20 -15.31 -5.09
C PRO A 574 6.24 -14.16 -4.73
N LEU A 575 5.89 -14.09 -3.45
CA LEU A 575 5.09 -13.00 -2.87
C LEU A 575 6.03 -12.01 -2.19
N LEU A 576 5.64 -10.74 -2.19
CA LEU A 576 6.37 -9.67 -1.55
C LEU A 576 5.39 -8.85 -0.71
N HIS A 577 5.66 -8.69 0.57
CA HIS A 577 5.00 -7.64 1.36
C HIS A 577 6.01 -6.58 1.75
N GLY A 578 5.51 -5.41 2.11
CA GLY A 578 6.32 -4.38 2.73
C GLY A 578 5.54 -3.50 3.68
N GLU A 579 6.24 -2.99 4.68
CA GLU A 579 5.78 -2.00 5.63
C GLU A 579 6.74 -0.81 5.62
N LYS A 580 6.20 0.40 5.55
CA LYS A 580 6.97 1.61 5.76
C LYS A 580 6.24 2.53 6.73
N ILE A 581 7.00 3.06 7.69
CA ILE A 581 6.55 4.05 8.66
C ILE A 581 7.55 5.20 8.61
N SER A 582 7.06 6.41 8.39
CA SER A 582 7.86 7.63 8.45
C SER A 582 7.25 8.59 9.46
N PHE A 583 8.08 9.30 10.21
CA PHE A 583 7.63 10.30 11.18
C PHE A 583 8.56 11.52 11.19
N LYS A 584 8.03 12.65 11.64
CA LYS A 584 8.74 13.93 11.69
C LYS A 584 8.84 14.48 13.13
N PRO A 585 9.89 14.14 13.90
CA PRO A 585 10.09 14.68 15.25
C PRO A 585 10.21 16.20 15.26
N THR A 586 10.71 16.78 14.16
CA THR A 586 10.72 18.22 13.93
C THR A 586 10.30 18.52 12.50
N LYS A 587 9.94 19.78 12.23
CA LYS A 587 9.65 20.27 10.87
C LYS A 587 10.82 20.08 9.89
N ASN A 588 12.05 19.88 10.37
CA ASN A 588 13.24 19.79 9.52
C ASN A 588 13.80 18.38 9.41
N LEU A 589 13.28 17.41 10.17
CA LEU A 589 13.80 16.05 10.22
C LEU A 589 12.66 15.06 9.96
N GLU A 590 12.77 14.33 8.86
CA GLU A 590 11.97 13.14 8.57
C GLU A 590 12.84 11.91 8.79
N LEU A 591 12.29 10.91 9.49
CA LEU A 591 12.89 9.60 9.70
C LEU A 591 11.92 8.55 9.16
N GLY A 592 12.45 7.57 8.43
CA GLY A 592 11.71 6.48 7.81
C GLY A 592 12.32 5.13 8.17
N PHE A 593 11.46 4.18 8.52
CA PHE A 593 11.80 2.77 8.65
C PHE A 593 10.98 1.99 7.66
N SER A 594 11.64 1.14 6.88
CA SER A 594 10.98 0.26 5.93
C SER A 594 11.42 -1.18 6.15
N ARG A 595 10.55 -2.10 5.77
CA ARG A 595 10.83 -3.52 5.74
C ARG A 595 10.09 -4.13 4.57
N THR A 596 10.71 -5.11 3.95
CA THR A 596 10.06 -6.00 2.99
C THR A 596 10.36 -7.45 3.36
N SER A 597 9.50 -8.35 2.92
CA SER A 597 9.79 -9.78 2.93
C SER A 597 9.34 -10.42 1.62
N GLU A 598 10.27 -11.06 0.94
CA GLU A 598 10.03 -11.93 -0.22
C GLU A 598 9.92 -13.38 0.25
N PHE A 599 8.75 -13.99 0.03
CA PHE A 599 8.44 -15.29 0.60
C PHE A 599 7.43 -16.08 -0.25
N GLY A 600 7.31 -17.39 0.02
CA GLY A 600 6.44 -18.28 -0.76
C GLY A 600 6.96 -18.55 -2.18
N GLY A 601 6.08 -18.86 -3.11
CA GLY A 601 6.40 -19.31 -4.47
C GLY A 601 6.15 -20.80 -4.68
N VAL A 602 6.23 -21.26 -5.94
CA VAL A 602 5.94 -22.66 -6.28
C VAL A 602 6.89 -23.59 -5.54
N GLY A 603 6.34 -24.61 -4.86
CA GLY A 603 7.11 -25.55 -4.04
C GLY A 603 7.38 -25.06 -2.61
N ARG A 604 6.92 -23.86 -2.23
CA ARG A 604 7.04 -23.31 -0.87
C ARG A 604 5.66 -23.09 -0.25
N PRO A 605 5.31 -23.82 0.83
CA PRO A 605 3.97 -23.76 1.39
C PRO A 605 3.71 -22.41 2.08
N LEU A 606 2.60 -21.77 1.71
CA LEU A 606 2.12 -20.54 2.36
C LEU A 606 1.29 -20.87 3.61
N THR A 607 1.96 -21.17 4.73
CA THR A 607 1.28 -21.49 6.00
C THR A 607 0.93 -20.23 6.80
N ALA A 608 0.08 -20.35 7.83
CA ALA A 608 -0.15 -19.22 8.76
C ALA A 608 1.12 -18.84 9.54
N ALA A 609 1.93 -19.83 9.90
CA ALA A 609 3.19 -19.60 10.61
C ALA A 609 4.19 -18.85 9.73
N ALA A 610 4.34 -19.24 8.45
CA ALA A 610 5.20 -18.55 7.49
C ALA A 610 4.77 -17.09 7.29
N ILE A 611 3.47 -16.83 7.08
CA ILE A 611 2.95 -15.46 6.97
C ILE A 611 3.20 -14.69 8.26
N PHE A 612 2.81 -15.22 9.42
CA PHE A 612 3.00 -14.52 10.69
C PHE A 612 4.48 -14.21 10.95
N ASN A 613 5.35 -15.20 10.80
CA ASN A 613 6.80 -15.06 10.97
C ASN A 613 7.39 -14.07 9.98
N SER A 614 6.86 -13.99 8.76
CA SER A 614 7.34 -13.01 7.77
C SER A 614 7.19 -11.55 8.26
N TYR A 615 6.15 -11.26 9.06
CA TYR A 615 5.96 -9.95 9.69
C TYR A 615 6.77 -9.77 10.99
N VAL A 616 6.80 -10.78 11.88
CA VAL A 616 7.31 -10.58 13.26
C VAL A 616 8.75 -11.04 13.48
N SER A 617 9.30 -11.91 12.63
CA SER A 617 10.63 -12.47 12.86
C SER A 617 11.73 -11.45 12.67
N PHE A 618 12.78 -11.54 13.49
CA PHE A 618 14.06 -10.83 13.31
C PHE A 618 15.19 -11.75 12.80
N VAL A 619 14.96 -13.07 12.71
CA VAL A 619 15.95 -14.08 12.29
C VAL A 619 15.77 -14.49 10.81
N SER A 620 16.85 -14.67 10.05
CA SER A 620 16.81 -14.95 8.60
C SER A 620 16.18 -16.30 8.24
N SER A 621 15.72 -16.43 6.99
CA SER A 621 14.95 -17.58 6.45
C SER A 621 15.63 -18.94 6.55
N GLY A 622 16.98 -18.98 6.56
CA GLY A 622 17.75 -20.22 6.61
C GLY A 622 17.59 -21.00 7.91
N ASN A 623 17.14 -20.36 8.99
CA ASN A 623 16.98 -20.96 10.32
C ASN A 623 15.60 -21.58 10.57
N TYR A 624 14.68 -21.49 9.60
CA TYR A 624 13.31 -21.98 9.72
C TYR A 624 13.10 -23.24 8.88
N GLY A 625 12.23 -24.13 9.35
CA GLY A 625 11.73 -25.24 8.54
C GLY A 625 10.92 -24.73 7.33
N ALA A 626 10.61 -25.63 6.40
CA ALA A 626 9.89 -25.25 5.17
C ALA A 626 8.49 -24.67 5.43
N ASN A 627 7.85 -25.05 6.55
CA ASN A 627 6.47 -24.67 6.87
C ASN A 627 6.36 -23.38 7.69
N ASP A 628 7.42 -22.89 8.29
CA ASP A 628 7.46 -21.71 9.17
C ASP A 628 8.39 -20.61 8.63
N ASN A 629 8.89 -20.79 7.42
CA ASN A 629 9.85 -19.91 6.78
C ASN A 629 9.30 -18.50 6.55
N PRO A 630 9.90 -17.45 7.15
CA PRO A 630 9.46 -16.07 7.00
C PRO A 630 9.82 -15.44 5.64
N GLY A 631 10.61 -16.13 4.81
CA GLY A 631 11.20 -15.59 3.59
C GLY A 631 12.42 -14.70 3.83
N LYS A 632 12.96 -14.17 2.73
CA LYS A 632 14.09 -13.23 2.77
C LYS A 632 13.56 -11.84 3.04
N ARG A 633 14.13 -11.16 4.02
CA ARG A 633 13.70 -9.81 4.42
C ARG A 633 14.77 -8.81 4.07
N THR A 634 14.37 -7.57 3.95
CA THR A 634 15.30 -6.46 3.81
C THR A 634 14.81 -5.33 4.69
N GLY A 635 15.65 -4.90 5.63
CA GLY A 635 15.38 -3.76 6.49
C GLY A 635 15.91 -2.50 5.83
N GLY A 636 15.16 -1.40 5.92
CA GLY A 636 15.54 -0.11 5.37
C GLY A 636 15.41 1.01 6.41
N PHE A 637 16.26 2.01 6.25
CA PHE A 637 16.24 3.25 7.03
C PHE A 637 16.56 4.42 6.12
N ASP A 638 15.73 5.45 6.21
CA ASP A 638 15.89 6.66 5.43
C ASP A 638 15.67 7.91 6.28
N PHE A 639 16.31 9.01 5.91
CA PHE A 639 16.06 10.30 6.53
C PHE A 639 16.16 11.45 5.52
N SER A 640 15.50 12.55 5.86
CA SER A 640 15.67 13.86 5.22
C SER A 640 15.85 14.93 6.29
N TYR A 641 16.84 15.79 6.12
CA TYR A 641 17.23 16.80 7.10
C TYR A 641 17.51 18.17 6.45
N ARG A 642 16.65 19.16 6.73
CA ARG A 642 16.90 20.57 6.38
C ARG A 642 17.91 21.16 7.36
N VAL A 643 19.11 21.45 6.89
CA VAL A 643 20.25 21.80 7.76
C VAL A 643 20.00 23.14 8.48
N PRO A 644 20.15 23.23 9.82
CA PRO A 644 19.99 24.48 10.56
C PRO A 644 20.84 25.62 9.98
N PHE A 645 20.37 26.86 10.14
CA PHE A 645 20.98 28.11 9.60
C PHE A 645 20.98 28.23 8.06
N VAL A 646 21.04 27.12 7.32
CA VAL A 646 20.95 27.08 5.85
C VAL A 646 19.70 26.31 5.36
N ARG A 647 18.67 26.23 6.21
CA ARG A 647 17.46 25.42 6.01
C ARG A 647 16.64 25.74 4.76
N LYS A 648 16.87 26.92 4.16
CA LYS A 648 16.22 27.36 2.90
C LYS A 648 17.14 27.20 1.68
N TRP A 649 18.27 26.52 1.84
CA TRP A 649 19.36 26.38 0.86
C TRP A 649 19.90 24.96 0.74
N LEU A 650 19.84 24.15 1.81
CA LEU A 650 20.43 22.82 1.82
C LEU A 650 19.56 21.81 2.58
N THR A 651 19.21 20.73 1.90
CA THR A 651 18.63 19.51 2.48
C THR A 651 19.59 18.35 2.26
N LEU A 652 19.88 17.61 3.31
CA LEU A 652 20.63 16.35 3.25
C LEU A 652 19.65 15.20 3.39
N TYR A 653 19.87 14.10 2.68
CA TYR A 653 19.05 12.91 2.81
C TYR A 653 19.87 11.65 2.60
N SER A 654 19.38 10.54 3.11
CA SER A 654 19.96 9.22 2.88
C SER A 654 18.85 8.19 2.81
N ASP A 655 19.05 7.19 1.96
CA ASP A 655 18.33 5.92 1.92
C ASP A 655 19.34 4.81 2.20
N SER A 656 18.95 3.78 2.94
CA SER A 656 19.84 2.66 3.25
C SER A 656 19.06 1.37 3.44
N ILE A 657 19.67 0.25 3.06
CA ILE A 657 19.09 -1.09 3.21
C ILE A 657 20.12 -2.09 3.74
N THR A 658 19.64 -3.13 4.42
CA THR A 658 20.43 -4.29 4.84
C THR A 658 19.65 -5.57 4.55
N ALA A 659 20.37 -6.60 4.09
CA ALA A 659 19.78 -7.87 3.68
C ALA A 659 19.49 -8.82 4.85
N ASP A 660 20.16 -8.69 6.00
CA ASP A 660 20.09 -9.68 7.08
C ASP A 660 19.85 -9.09 8.47
N ASP A 661 20.03 -7.79 8.64
CA ASP A 661 19.84 -7.13 9.92
C ASP A 661 18.44 -6.49 9.99
N PRO A 662 17.86 -6.29 11.18
CA PRO A 662 16.53 -5.68 11.33
C PRO A 662 16.43 -4.26 10.75
N SER A 663 17.55 -3.52 10.77
CA SER A 663 17.65 -2.16 10.26
C SER A 663 19.10 -1.83 9.91
N PRO A 664 19.37 -0.97 8.92
CA PRO A 664 20.71 -0.44 8.65
C PRO A 664 21.40 0.17 9.88
N LEU A 665 20.64 0.72 10.82
CA LEU A 665 21.19 1.31 12.05
C LEU A 665 21.78 0.26 13.02
N ALA A 666 21.31 -0.99 12.95
CA ALA A 666 21.82 -2.07 13.81
C ALA A 666 23.18 -2.59 13.35
N ALA A 667 23.49 -2.49 12.05
CA ALA A 667 24.78 -2.89 11.49
C ALA A 667 25.21 -1.98 10.33
N PRO A 668 25.57 -0.71 10.59
CA PRO A 668 25.91 0.26 9.54
C PRO A 668 26.98 -0.19 8.54
N PRO A 669 28.06 -0.90 8.94
CA PRO A 669 29.07 -1.41 7.98
C PRO A 669 28.55 -2.44 6.97
N ARG A 670 27.36 -3.01 7.22
CA ARG A 670 26.70 -4.00 6.34
C ARG A 670 25.58 -3.37 5.52
N ALA A 671 25.34 -2.07 5.66
CA ALA A 671 24.27 -1.39 4.95
C ALA A 671 24.73 -0.92 3.57
N ALA A 672 23.90 -1.16 2.56
CA ALA A 672 23.95 -0.37 1.33
C ALA A 672 23.38 1.02 1.61
N ILE A 673 24.00 2.06 1.07
CA ILE A 673 23.67 3.45 1.38
C ILE A 673 23.60 4.26 0.08
N SER A 674 22.55 5.06 -0.05
CA SER A 674 22.41 6.11 -1.06
C SER A 674 22.23 7.44 -0.35
N GLY A 675 23.29 8.25 -0.29
CA GLY A 675 23.29 9.56 0.35
C GLY A 675 23.23 10.68 -0.67
N GLY A 676 22.55 11.78 -0.36
CA GLY A 676 22.47 12.92 -1.26
C GLY A 676 22.27 14.25 -0.57
N LEU A 677 22.49 15.29 -1.36
CA LEU A 677 22.18 16.68 -1.00
C LEU A 677 21.30 17.31 -2.08
N TYR A 678 20.47 18.25 -1.65
CA TYR A 678 19.64 19.05 -2.54
C TYR A 678 19.71 20.52 -2.13
N MET A 679 20.06 21.36 -3.10
CA MET A 679 20.04 22.81 -3.00
C MET A 679 18.97 23.34 -3.96
N PRO A 680 17.81 23.82 -3.48
CA PRO A 680 16.71 24.28 -4.35
C PRO A 680 17.05 25.56 -5.12
N ARG A 681 18.16 26.23 -4.77
CA ARG A 681 18.70 27.42 -5.42
C ARG A 681 20.19 27.54 -5.17
N LEU A 682 20.94 28.05 -6.15
CA LEU A 682 22.34 28.41 -6.00
C LEU A 682 22.50 29.90 -5.62
N PRO A 683 23.54 30.27 -4.84
CA PRO A 683 23.80 31.67 -4.51
C PRO A 683 23.91 32.55 -5.76
N GLY A 684 23.10 33.61 -5.84
CA GLY A 684 23.03 34.49 -7.01
C GLY A 684 22.23 33.95 -8.20
N LEU A 685 21.80 32.69 -8.18
CA LEU A 685 21.05 32.04 -9.27
C LEU A 685 19.79 31.34 -8.70
N PRO A 686 18.74 32.09 -8.31
CA PRO A 686 17.58 31.55 -7.58
C PRO A 686 16.81 30.47 -8.35
N LYS A 687 16.82 30.52 -9.68
CA LYS A 687 16.12 29.58 -10.57
C LYS A 687 16.90 28.28 -10.85
N LEU A 688 18.15 28.18 -10.42
CA LEU A 688 19.03 27.06 -10.69
C LEU A 688 19.20 26.22 -9.43
N ASP A 689 18.80 24.96 -9.47
CA ASP A 689 19.03 24.00 -8.40
C ASP A 689 20.26 23.13 -8.64
N LEU A 690 20.70 22.45 -7.57
CA LEU A 690 21.76 21.45 -7.62
C LEU A 690 21.36 20.26 -6.74
N ARG A 691 21.48 19.05 -7.29
CA ARG A 691 21.29 17.79 -6.58
C ARG A 691 22.48 16.89 -6.85
N VAL A 692 23.00 16.24 -5.82
CA VAL A 692 24.10 15.27 -5.93
C VAL A 692 23.76 14.09 -5.04
N GLU A 693 23.89 12.88 -5.59
CA GLU A 693 23.69 11.63 -4.89
C GLU A 693 24.88 10.70 -5.12
N ALA A 694 25.24 9.94 -4.10
CA ALA A 694 26.22 8.87 -4.15
C ALA A 694 25.61 7.61 -3.56
N VAL A 695 25.76 6.50 -4.27
CA VAL A 695 25.17 5.21 -3.94
C VAL A 695 26.25 4.15 -3.86
N ASN A 696 26.17 3.31 -2.82
CA ASN A 696 27.05 2.18 -2.62
C ASN A 696 26.25 0.97 -2.17
N THR A 697 26.30 -0.10 -2.95
CA THR A 697 25.78 -1.45 -2.63
C THR A 697 26.89 -2.48 -2.45
N ASP A 698 28.15 -2.10 -2.74
CA ASP A 698 29.35 -2.85 -2.38
C ASP A 698 29.81 -2.49 -0.97
N THR A 699 29.22 -3.16 0.01
CA THR A 699 29.46 -2.85 1.42
C THR A 699 30.82 -3.41 1.85
N PRO A 700 31.53 -2.80 2.81
CA PRO A 700 32.81 -3.32 3.30
C PRO A 700 32.69 -4.64 4.09
N SER A 701 31.50 -5.24 4.16
CA SER A 701 31.27 -6.54 4.79
C SER A 701 31.92 -7.65 3.98
N SER A 702 32.56 -8.61 4.65
CA SER A 702 33.08 -9.83 4.02
C SER A 702 32.01 -10.73 3.38
N ARG A 703 30.72 -10.38 3.54
CA ARG A 703 29.62 -11.04 2.83
C ARG A 703 29.32 -10.43 1.46
N SER A 704 29.69 -9.17 1.23
CA SER A 704 29.61 -8.48 -0.05
C SER A 704 30.79 -8.94 -0.90
N THR A 705 30.63 -10.09 -1.54
CA THR A 705 31.65 -10.67 -2.40
C THR A 705 30.96 -11.49 -3.49
N GLY A 706 31.30 -11.24 -4.74
CA GLY A 706 30.81 -12.01 -5.87
C GLY A 706 29.32 -11.84 -6.16
N GLY A 707 28.74 -10.69 -5.81
CA GLY A 707 27.33 -10.32 -5.99
C GLY A 707 26.34 -11.03 -5.06
N LYS A 708 26.78 -11.47 -3.87
CA LYS A 708 26.05 -12.44 -3.02
C LYS A 708 25.50 -11.89 -1.71
N PHE A 709 25.23 -10.59 -1.66
CA PHE A 709 24.74 -9.95 -0.43
C PHE A 709 23.50 -9.07 -0.62
N VAL A 710 23.66 -7.88 -1.18
CA VAL A 710 22.54 -6.96 -1.44
C VAL A 710 21.79 -7.46 -2.68
N TYR A 711 20.45 -7.53 -2.60
CA TYR A 711 19.56 -8.07 -3.65
C TYR A 711 19.80 -9.53 -4.07
N TRP A 712 20.46 -10.34 -3.24
CA TRP A 712 20.70 -11.75 -3.53
C TRP A 712 20.56 -12.63 -2.28
N GLU A 713 20.19 -13.90 -2.46
CA GLU A 713 20.12 -14.88 -1.38
C GLU A 713 20.49 -16.31 -1.85
N LEU A 714 21.26 -17.03 -1.03
CA LEU A 714 21.80 -18.36 -1.34
C LEU A 714 20.75 -19.46 -1.25
N PHE A 715 19.88 -19.41 -0.25
CA PHE A 715 19.12 -20.60 0.12
C PHE A 715 17.97 -20.89 -0.83
N TYR A 716 17.22 -19.86 -1.22
CA TYR A 716 15.85 -20.04 -1.64
C TYR A 716 15.37 -19.11 -2.75
N TYR A 717 15.97 -17.91 -2.88
CA TYR A 717 15.56 -16.84 -3.78
C TYR A 717 16.78 -16.34 -4.57
N HIS A 718 17.17 -17.06 -5.63
CA HIS A 718 18.42 -16.74 -6.36
C HIS A 718 18.28 -15.48 -7.24
N ASN A 719 17.05 -15.13 -7.60
CA ASN A 719 16.66 -13.91 -8.30
C ASN A 719 15.77 -13.04 -7.42
N LEU A 720 16.30 -12.71 -6.25
CA LEU A 720 15.67 -11.86 -5.25
C LEU A 720 15.43 -10.46 -5.83
N TYR A 721 14.32 -9.81 -5.45
CA TYR A 721 14.02 -8.42 -5.82
C TYR A 721 13.88 -8.16 -7.33
N LEU A 722 13.63 -9.20 -8.13
CA LEU A 722 13.32 -9.05 -9.54
C LEU A 722 11.81 -9.08 -9.80
N ASN A 723 11.35 -8.21 -10.70
CA ASN A 723 10.07 -8.33 -11.38
C ASN A 723 10.29 -8.25 -12.90
N LYS A 724 10.01 -9.36 -13.60
CA LYS A 724 10.26 -9.55 -15.03
C LYS A 724 11.68 -9.16 -15.42
N ASN A 725 12.65 -9.72 -14.70
CA ASN A 725 14.10 -9.53 -14.90
C ASN A 725 14.63 -8.11 -14.66
N ASN A 726 13.80 -7.20 -14.14
CA ASN A 726 14.24 -5.88 -13.70
C ASN A 726 14.23 -5.82 -12.18
N LEU A 727 15.26 -5.21 -11.60
CA LEU A 727 15.37 -5.02 -10.17
C LEU A 727 14.32 -3.99 -9.72
N ILE A 728 13.52 -4.35 -8.72
CA ILE A 728 12.52 -3.44 -8.12
C ILE A 728 13.18 -2.36 -7.26
N GLY A 729 14.43 -2.56 -6.83
CA GLY A 729 15.22 -1.60 -6.04
C GLY A 729 15.94 -0.57 -6.91
N SER A 730 17.14 -0.18 -6.52
CA SER A 730 17.90 0.88 -7.20
C SER A 730 18.66 0.38 -8.44
N TRP A 731 18.75 1.21 -9.46
CA TRP A 731 19.46 0.95 -10.72
C TRP A 731 20.94 0.58 -10.58
N ILE A 732 21.57 0.88 -9.44
CA ILE A 732 22.98 0.57 -9.18
C ILE A 732 23.27 -0.95 -9.15
N GLY A 733 22.24 -1.76 -8.90
CA GLY A 733 22.36 -3.22 -8.90
C GLY A 733 23.09 -3.80 -7.70
N ARG A 734 23.77 -4.93 -7.91
CA ARG A 734 24.54 -5.67 -6.90
C ARG A 734 26.01 -5.25 -6.96
N GLU A 735 26.63 -5.08 -5.79
CA GLU A 735 28.06 -4.72 -5.66
C GLU A 735 28.47 -3.55 -6.57
N GLY A 736 27.56 -2.57 -6.68
CA GLY A 736 27.72 -1.37 -7.47
C GLY A 736 28.02 -0.15 -6.61
N VAL A 737 28.92 0.70 -7.10
CA VAL A 737 29.24 2.02 -6.55
C VAL A 737 29.01 3.07 -7.63
N GLY A 738 28.30 4.14 -7.30
CA GLY A 738 27.98 5.16 -8.28
C GLY A 738 27.69 6.52 -7.66
N TYR A 739 27.63 7.53 -8.52
CA TYR A 739 27.21 8.86 -8.17
C TYR A 739 26.55 9.54 -9.35
N GLN A 740 25.66 10.46 -9.04
CA GLN A 740 24.85 11.17 -10.01
C GLN A 740 24.62 12.59 -9.54
N ALA A 741 24.60 13.52 -10.48
CA ALA A 741 24.41 14.93 -10.21
C ALA A 741 23.48 15.53 -11.24
N TRP A 742 22.61 16.42 -10.79
CA TRP A 742 21.72 17.19 -11.65
C TRP A 742 21.75 18.65 -11.29
N SER A 743 21.60 19.48 -12.31
CA SER A 743 21.31 20.90 -12.13
C SER A 743 20.18 21.29 -13.05
N THR A 744 19.09 21.80 -12.46
CA THR A 744 17.86 22.15 -13.17
C THR A 744 17.65 23.65 -13.12
N TYR A 745 17.61 24.28 -14.30
CA TYR A 745 17.17 25.66 -14.47
C TYR A 745 15.65 25.69 -14.70
N SER A 746 14.92 26.36 -13.81
CA SER A 746 13.46 26.49 -13.91
C SER A 746 13.07 27.82 -14.55
N PHE A 747 12.53 27.78 -15.78
CA PHE A 747 11.92 28.96 -16.42
C PHE A 747 10.56 29.28 -15.79
N SER A 748 9.80 28.21 -15.53
CA SER A 748 8.55 28.16 -14.77
C SER A 748 8.51 26.84 -13.98
N PRO A 749 7.53 26.62 -13.09
CA PRO A 749 7.35 25.34 -12.38
C PRO A 749 7.25 24.11 -13.30
N LYS A 750 6.83 24.33 -14.54
CA LYS A 750 6.56 23.30 -15.55
C LYS A 750 7.58 23.27 -16.69
N ASN A 751 8.33 24.37 -16.88
CA ASN A 751 9.29 24.53 -17.97
C ASN A 751 10.71 24.51 -17.40
N THR A 752 11.44 23.43 -17.64
CA THR A 752 12.74 23.19 -17.01
C THR A 752 13.78 22.71 -18.00
N LEU A 753 15.03 23.14 -17.82
CA LEU A 753 16.20 22.61 -18.50
C LEU A 753 17.11 21.96 -17.45
N ARG A 754 17.35 20.66 -17.57
CA ARG A 754 18.15 19.87 -16.65
C ARG A 754 19.40 19.34 -17.33
N PHE A 755 20.53 19.51 -16.66
CA PHE A 755 21.79 18.83 -16.98
C PHE A 755 21.99 17.69 -15.99
N GLY A 756 22.41 16.52 -16.47
CA GLY A 756 22.65 15.33 -15.68
C GLY A 756 24.02 14.74 -15.95
N PHE A 757 24.63 14.17 -14.94
CA PHE A 757 25.82 13.33 -15.03
C PHE A 757 25.63 12.11 -14.15
N ARG A 758 26.04 10.93 -14.63
CA ARG A 758 26.03 9.69 -13.86
C ARG A 758 27.30 8.90 -14.10
N HIS A 759 27.83 8.34 -13.03
CA HIS A 759 28.91 7.37 -13.02
C HIS A 759 28.48 6.15 -12.23
N ALA A 760 28.80 4.97 -12.74
CA ALA A 760 28.53 3.71 -12.07
C ALA A 760 29.69 2.74 -12.31
N LYS A 761 29.99 1.93 -11.31
CA LYS A 761 30.97 0.86 -11.39
C LYS A 761 30.42 -0.37 -10.69
N VAL A 762 30.54 -1.52 -11.34
CA VAL A 762 30.28 -2.84 -10.73
C VAL A 762 31.62 -3.49 -10.42
N ASP A 763 31.77 -4.09 -9.24
CA ASP A 763 33.05 -4.69 -8.85
C ASP A 763 33.43 -5.90 -9.72
N SER A 764 34.73 -6.11 -9.82
CA SER A 764 35.37 -7.14 -10.62
C SER A 764 35.30 -8.54 -10.02
N ASP A 765 35.03 -8.66 -8.72
CA ASP A 765 34.80 -9.93 -8.05
C ASP A 765 33.40 -10.50 -8.32
N PHE A 766 32.40 -9.64 -8.53
CA PHE A 766 31.07 -9.99 -9.00
C PHE A 766 31.06 -10.37 -10.47
N ILE A 767 31.48 -9.46 -11.35
CA ILE A 767 31.55 -9.69 -12.80
C ILE A 767 33.01 -9.64 -13.25
N PRO A 768 33.54 -10.67 -13.94
CA PRO A 768 34.92 -10.69 -14.39
C PRO A 768 35.31 -9.45 -15.21
N GLY A 769 36.30 -8.71 -14.72
CA GLY A 769 36.78 -7.46 -15.33
C GLY A 769 35.99 -6.21 -14.93
N GLY A 770 34.93 -6.36 -14.14
CA GLY A 770 34.05 -5.30 -13.68
C GLY A 770 33.25 -4.64 -14.80
N GLU A 771 32.48 -3.63 -14.42
CA GLU A 771 31.81 -2.73 -15.35
C GLU A 771 32.05 -1.28 -14.94
N THR A 772 32.11 -0.38 -15.91
CA THR A 772 32.03 1.06 -15.66
C THR A 772 31.12 1.73 -16.68
N VAL A 773 30.18 2.56 -16.20
CA VAL A 773 29.28 3.37 -17.02
C VAL A 773 29.50 4.84 -16.68
N ASN A 774 29.57 5.68 -17.70
CA ASN A 774 29.55 7.13 -17.57
C ASN A 774 28.56 7.69 -18.57
N ASP A 775 27.66 8.54 -18.13
CA ASP A 775 26.79 9.28 -19.03
C ASP A 775 26.61 10.73 -18.60
N GLY A 776 26.38 11.56 -19.63
CA GLY A 776 25.99 12.95 -19.50
C GLY A 776 24.70 13.17 -20.27
N SER A 777 23.76 13.89 -19.69
CA SER A 777 22.43 14.10 -20.27
C SER A 777 21.97 15.55 -20.18
N VAL A 778 21.12 15.93 -21.13
CA VAL A 778 20.38 17.18 -21.14
C VAL A 778 18.92 16.86 -21.39
N LYS A 779 18.02 17.40 -20.55
CA LYS A 779 16.57 17.25 -20.69
C LYS A 779 15.90 18.62 -20.67
N LEU A 780 15.00 18.86 -21.61
CA LEU A 780 14.14 20.03 -21.68
C LEU A 780 12.69 19.57 -21.57
N ASP A 781 11.98 20.07 -20.57
CA ASP A 781 10.54 19.94 -20.43
C ASP A 781 9.91 21.31 -20.71
N TRP A 782 8.95 21.35 -21.64
CA TRP A 782 8.36 22.61 -22.10
C TRP A 782 6.87 22.48 -22.37
N TRP A 783 6.07 23.28 -21.67
CA TRP A 783 4.63 23.39 -21.90
C TRP A 783 4.38 24.46 -22.94
N MET A 784 4.02 24.02 -24.15
CA MET A 784 3.71 24.90 -25.28
C MET A 784 2.35 25.59 -25.07
N ARG A 785 1.41 24.87 -24.45
CA ARG A 785 0.08 25.34 -24.04
C ARG A 785 -0.26 24.75 -22.67
N HIS A 786 -1.38 25.17 -22.09
CA HIS A 786 -1.83 24.67 -20.78
C HIS A 786 -2.18 23.17 -20.74
N ASP A 787 -2.38 22.56 -21.92
CA ASP A 787 -2.83 21.19 -22.15
C ASP A 787 -1.86 20.40 -23.04
N LEU A 788 -0.76 21.00 -23.51
CA LEU A 788 0.18 20.36 -24.43
C LEU A 788 1.63 20.62 -24.00
N SER A 789 2.37 19.55 -23.74
CA SER A 789 3.78 19.59 -23.37
C SER A 789 4.66 18.81 -24.36
N LEU A 790 5.90 19.27 -24.48
CA LEU A 790 7.00 18.63 -25.19
C LEU A 790 8.09 18.32 -24.15
N SER A 791 8.56 17.07 -24.12
CA SER A 791 9.75 16.67 -23.37
C SER A 791 10.79 16.14 -24.35
N THR A 792 12.01 16.67 -24.30
CA THR A 792 13.12 16.22 -25.15
C THR A 792 14.34 15.95 -24.32
N SER A 793 15.04 14.84 -24.56
CA SER A 793 16.28 14.52 -23.87
C SER A 793 17.33 13.96 -24.82
N VAL A 794 18.59 14.26 -24.54
CA VAL A 794 19.75 13.65 -25.18
C VAL A 794 20.71 13.19 -24.10
N GLN A 795 21.17 11.95 -24.22
CA GLN A 795 22.16 11.33 -23.33
C GLN A 795 23.29 10.75 -24.18
N TYR A 796 24.52 11.05 -23.79
CA TYR A 796 25.72 10.39 -24.29
C TYR A 796 26.22 9.45 -23.22
N GLU A 797 26.34 8.16 -23.55
CA GLU A 797 26.81 7.13 -22.65
C GLU A 797 28.09 6.49 -23.19
N LYS A 798 29.02 6.23 -22.27
CA LYS A 798 30.21 5.41 -22.49
C LYS A 798 30.27 4.35 -21.40
N TRP A 799 30.24 3.09 -21.81
CA TRP A 799 30.36 1.96 -20.89
C TRP A 799 31.50 1.03 -21.28
N PHE A 800 32.07 0.34 -20.29
CA PHE A 800 33.10 -0.67 -20.47
C PHE A 800 32.82 -1.85 -19.54
N ALA A 801 32.49 -2.99 -20.14
CA ALA A 801 32.29 -4.26 -19.46
C ALA A 801 33.03 -5.32 -20.29
N PRO A 802 34.26 -5.73 -19.92
CA PRO A 802 35.08 -6.66 -20.70
C PRO A 802 34.39 -7.97 -21.05
N LEU A 803 33.47 -8.41 -20.18
CA LEU A 803 32.64 -9.59 -20.39
C LEU A 803 31.67 -9.44 -21.58
N LEU A 804 31.11 -8.24 -21.78
CA LEU A 804 30.16 -7.95 -22.87
C LEU A 804 30.87 -7.50 -24.15
N ALA A 805 31.90 -6.67 -24.02
CA ALA A 805 32.68 -6.15 -25.14
C ALA A 805 34.16 -5.91 -24.74
N PRO A 806 35.13 -6.32 -25.57
CA PRO A 806 36.56 -6.20 -25.24
C PRO A 806 37.07 -4.75 -25.24
N THR A 807 36.31 -3.81 -25.82
CA THR A 807 36.64 -2.39 -25.87
C THR A 807 35.48 -1.55 -25.33
N PRO A 808 35.75 -0.35 -24.78
CA PRO A 808 34.69 0.58 -24.40
C PRO A 808 33.72 0.84 -25.55
N GLN A 809 32.43 0.84 -25.24
CA GLN A 809 31.35 1.12 -26.17
C GLN A 809 30.73 2.49 -25.86
N THR A 810 30.09 3.07 -26.86
CA THR A 810 29.36 4.33 -26.72
C THR A 810 27.99 4.23 -27.37
N ASN A 811 27.03 4.98 -26.82
CA ASN A 811 25.75 5.19 -27.47
C ASN A 811 25.24 6.61 -27.23
N TRP A 812 24.45 7.10 -28.18
CA TRP A 812 23.61 8.27 -27.97
C TRP A 812 22.17 7.80 -27.85
N THR A 813 21.50 8.28 -26.80
CA THR A 813 20.07 8.09 -26.57
C THR A 813 19.37 9.42 -26.71
N SER A 814 18.52 9.58 -27.73
CA SER A 814 17.75 10.79 -27.98
C SER A 814 16.27 10.48 -27.88
N SER A 815 15.52 11.25 -27.10
CA SER A 815 14.10 11.03 -26.87
C SER A 815 13.30 12.30 -27.10
N VAL A 816 12.13 12.15 -27.73
CA VAL A 816 11.12 13.20 -27.90
C VAL A 816 9.78 12.64 -27.48
N GLU A 817 9.10 13.30 -26.54
CA GLU A 817 7.77 12.98 -26.08
C GLU A 817 6.85 14.19 -26.26
N ILE A 818 5.68 13.96 -26.84
CA ILE A 818 4.60 14.93 -26.90
C ILE A 818 3.46 14.37 -26.06
N ALA A 819 2.96 15.16 -25.11
CA ALA A 819 1.88 14.77 -24.22
C ALA A 819 0.76 15.80 -24.21
N PHE A 820 -0.46 15.33 -24.45
CA PHE A 820 -1.70 16.06 -24.30
C PHE A 820 -2.36 15.74 -22.96
N ARG A 821 -2.62 16.75 -22.15
CA ARG A 821 -3.21 16.64 -20.80
C ARG A 821 -4.48 17.50 -20.71
N PRO A 822 -5.64 16.96 -21.12
CA PRO A 822 -6.87 17.74 -21.11
C PRO A 822 -7.28 18.10 -19.67
N ARG A 823 -7.90 19.27 -19.50
CA ARG A 823 -8.60 19.59 -18.25
C ARG A 823 -9.86 18.74 -18.13
N SER A 824 -10.25 18.44 -16.89
CA SER A 824 -11.39 17.56 -16.60
C SER A 824 -12.66 18.01 -17.33
N TRP A 825 -13.42 17.03 -17.83
CA TRP A 825 -14.80 17.23 -18.28
C TRP A 825 -15.69 17.26 -17.03
N THR A 826 -15.62 18.33 -16.25
CA THR A 826 -16.63 18.56 -15.19
C THR A 826 -17.90 19.07 -15.85
N LYS A 827 -18.93 18.24 -15.90
CA LYS A 827 -20.32 18.70 -16.01
C LYS A 827 -20.85 19.05 -14.64
#